data_AF-A0A3D1D3G1-F1
#
_entry.id   AF-A0A3D1D3G1-F1
#
_cell.length_a   1.000
_cell.length_b   1.000
_cell.length_c   1.000
_cell.angle_alpha   90.00
_cell.angle_beta   90.00
_cell.angle_gamma   90.00
#
_symmetry.space_group_name_H-M   'P 1'
#
loop_
_entity.id
_entity.type
_entity.pdbx_description
1 polymer ?
#
loop_
_entity_poly.entity_id
_entity_poly.type
_entity_poly.pdbx_seq_one_letter_code
_entity_poly.pdbx_strand_id
1 'polypeptide(L)'
;MKRLLISYISAFIALGLPAQTAQRMDGLTPEQKSMAINLTLTGELSTERNGDFRQIRDLCFQLRHLDLSDAHSLVIPKNAFHSRHQLETIILPKTIKTIGTQAFFACDKLNTITIPQSVESIGAAAFSECKNITELSIEGSPKIGEYAFAHLAKLKTVKVNSKIPPKAEASSFYGIEPGKVRLIVPKDCEKAYKKATGWSRFFAKPKMPHEVSDPQTCLTPYPSEMIIAKGAKPINVQTAWRILTPKMDGHCDILNNEVEQARDILTARIGNIVNSRQHGRQLILAIDPSLSDDEAYTLTVNLNGINISGKTPRGVFWGLMTLDQLLRGSGMKDCVDAIPQLTIKDTPRTHVRELMVDPARTFIPYEDLRDFIPEMARYKLNALHLHLVDDQAWRIEIKKYPQLTAQASSRWGMDDIEAPYNGFYTQEQMRDLVKFAERYHVEIIPEIEMPGHEVAAISVFPELTCHQRQVPVRTTCGVSNELLCPGSEFTYEFLGNVFKELVSIFPSKYIHLGGDEAGNPALDCWTDCPKCQALKQKLGITTTDRSENWKLQGYLFDRIIKLLRDTHHKTPMFWYETDFKKIQPGCVTFAWRNGLTDKALDAAVANNALIMLCPGEHCYFDYPMAKGDMPEKNWGMPVTSLKDTYSLDPAWGKGKDFENDNLFGVAGTLWSECITTPERIYYQAYPRAIALAEAGWSPQEKRSWESFLKRMRPVAKDMMRRGISFSMEY
;
A
#
# COMPACT_ATOMS: atom_id res chain seq x y z
N MET A 1 33.45 30.80 -10.48
CA MET A 1 33.15 31.41 -11.79
C MET A 1 31.75 31.00 -12.20
N LYS A 2 30.83 31.99 -12.24
CA LYS A 2 29.52 32.09 -12.93
C LYS A 2 28.74 30.78 -13.17
N ARG A 3 27.70 30.44 -12.38
CA ARG A 3 26.30 30.92 -12.50
C ARG A 3 25.93 31.35 -13.93
N LEU A 4 25.25 30.47 -14.67
CA LEU A 4 24.42 30.81 -15.83
C LEU A 4 23.34 29.75 -16.06
N LEU A 5 22.11 30.18 -15.75
CA LEU A 5 20.80 29.84 -16.29
C LEU A 5 20.46 28.37 -16.66
N ILE A 6 19.54 27.86 -15.83
CA ILE A 6 18.43 26.97 -16.20
C ILE A 6 17.56 27.66 -17.26
N SER A 7 17.50 27.08 -18.47
CA SER A 7 16.34 27.12 -19.38
C SER A 7 16.69 26.45 -20.72
N TYR A 8 16.46 25.15 -20.87
CA TYR A 8 16.16 24.54 -22.17
C TYR A 8 15.21 23.35 -21.99
N ILE A 9 13.96 23.57 -22.34
CA ILE A 9 12.99 22.53 -22.68
C ILE A 9 13.01 22.37 -24.20
N SER A 10 13.05 21.10 -24.62
CA SER A 10 12.64 20.53 -25.92
C SER A 10 13.70 20.18 -26.96
N ALA A 11 13.50 18.96 -27.45
CA ALA A 11 13.99 18.36 -28.69
C ALA A 11 15.43 17.82 -28.70
N PHE A 12 15.70 16.82 -27.86
CA PHE A 12 16.61 15.76 -28.31
C PHE A 12 15.87 14.89 -29.32
N ILE A 13 16.21 15.10 -30.59
CA ILE A 13 16.00 14.15 -31.67
C ILE A 13 16.53 12.79 -31.18
N ALA A 14 15.73 11.74 -31.37
CA ALA A 14 16.09 10.33 -31.18
C ALA A 14 17.18 9.89 -32.18
N LEU A 15 18.34 10.54 -32.15
CA LEU A 15 19.58 9.98 -32.65
C LEU A 15 20.03 9.00 -31.57
N GLY A 16 19.96 7.70 -31.89
CA GLY A 16 20.24 6.62 -30.95
C GLY A 16 21.58 6.82 -30.27
N LEU A 17 21.55 7.16 -28.98
CA LEU A 17 22.73 7.07 -28.14
C LEU A 17 23.19 5.60 -28.19
N PRO A 18 24.50 5.35 -28.43
CA PRO A 18 25.02 3.99 -28.47
C PRO A 18 24.68 3.27 -27.17
N ALA A 19 24.39 1.97 -27.26
CA ALA A 19 24.15 1.15 -26.08
C ALA A 19 25.37 1.23 -25.15
N GLN A 20 25.13 1.44 -23.86
CA GLN A 20 26.16 1.26 -22.86
C GLN A 20 26.42 -0.24 -22.73
N THR A 21 27.66 -0.68 -22.96
CA THR A 21 28.04 -2.09 -22.86
C THR A 21 28.95 -2.30 -21.67
N ALA A 22 28.61 -3.23 -20.79
CA ALA A 22 29.44 -3.66 -19.66
C ALA A 22 29.35 -5.17 -19.47
N GLN A 23 30.31 -5.78 -18.77
CA GLN A 23 30.13 -7.18 -18.38
C GLN A 23 29.04 -7.31 -17.30
N ARG A 24 29.06 -6.40 -16.34
CA ARG A 24 28.20 -6.37 -15.15
C ARG A 24 27.93 -4.92 -14.73
N MET A 25 26.93 -4.73 -13.88
CA MET A 25 26.51 -3.42 -13.38
C MET A 25 27.53 -2.76 -12.46
N ASP A 26 28.39 -3.54 -11.78
CA ASP A 26 29.50 -3.01 -10.98
C ASP A 26 30.56 -2.27 -11.83
N GLY A 27 30.63 -2.56 -13.14
CA GLY A 27 31.48 -1.86 -14.10
C GLY A 27 30.96 -0.50 -14.56
N LEU A 28 29.75 -0.08 -14.12
CA LEU A 28 29.16 1.21 -14.47
C LEU A 28 29.18 2.19 -13.28
N THR A 29 29.45 3.46 -13.54
CA THR A 29 29.31 4.53 -12.54
C THR A 29 27.83 4.80 -12.23
N PRO A 30 27.50 5.45 -11.09
CA PRO A 30 26.14 5.90 -10.80
C PRO A 30 25.50 6.71 -11.94
N GLU A 31 26.25 7.63 -12.55
CA GLU A 31 25.77 8.48 -13.64
C GLU A 31 25.51 7.67 -14.92
N GLN A 32 26.38 6.70 -15.22
CA GLN A 32 26.17 5.78 -16.33
C GLN A 32 24.88 4.96 -16.17
N LYS A 33 24.63 4.46 -14.96
CA LYS A 33 23.39 3.73 -14.62
C LYS A 33 22.17 4.62 -14.78
N SER A 34 22.17 5.81 -14.19
CA SER A 34 21.04 6.73 -14.19
C SER A 34 20.71 7.28 -15.59
N MET A 35 21.72 7.41 -16.47
CA MET A 35 21.57 7.82 -17.87
C MET A 35 21.31 6.65 -18.86
N ALA A 36 21.28 5.40 -18.39
CA ALA A 36 21.10 4.25 -19.28
C ALA A 36 19.70 4.20 -19.90
N ILE A 37 19.62 4.43 -21.22
CA ILE A 37 18.42 4.20 -22.04
C ILE A 37 18.52 2.87 -22.78
N ASN A 38 19.70 2.58 -23.32
CA ASN A 38 20.10 1.35 -24.01
C ASN A 38 21.24 0.71 -23.22
N LEU A 39 21.07 -0.54 -22.75
CA LEU A 39 22.07 -1.25 -21.96
C LEU A 39 22.29 -2.66 -22.51
N THR A 40 23.55 -3.05 -22.69
CA THR A 40 23.96 -4.41 -23.03
C THR A 40 24.86 -4.96 -21.94
N LEU A 41 24.51 -6.13 -21.38
CA LEU A 41 25.35 -6.86 -20.44
C LEU A 41 25.84 -8.18 -21.03
N THR A 42 27.10 -8.53 -20.78
CA THR A 42 27.78 -9.67 -21.43
C THR A 42 28.47 -10.64 -20.47
N GLY A 43 28.44 -10.37 -19.17
CA GLY A 43 29.12 -11.18 -18.16
C GLY A 43 28.18 -12.10 -17.36
N GLU A 44 28.74 -12.69 -16.29
CA GLU A 44 28.02 -13.49 -15.30
C GLU A 44 27.18 -12.58 -14.39
N LEU A 45 25.86 -12.59 -14.55
CA LEU A 45 24.97 -11.71 -13.79
C LEU A 45 24.67 -12.28 -12.40
N SER A 46 24.91 -11.48 -11.37
CA SER A 46 24.57 -11.80 -10.00
C SER A 46 23.09 -11.57 -9.71
N THR A 47 22.53 -12.51 -8.96
CA THR A 47 21.18 -12.48 -8.40
C THR A 47 21.18 -12.17 -6.90
N GLU A 48 22.34 -11.78 -6.36
CA GLU A 48 22.49 -11.39 -4.96
C GLU A 48 21.90 -10.01 -4.68
N ARG A 49 21.90 -9.68 -3.39
CA ARG A 49 21.27 -8.51 -2.78
C ARG A 49 21.54 -7.15 -3.46
N ASN A 50 22.78 -6.90 -3.84
CA ASN A 50 23.15 -5.70 -4.60
C ASN A 50 23.66 -6.08 -6.00
N GLY A 51 23.16 -7.21 -6.51
CA GLY A 51 23.52 -7.79 -7.78
C GLY A 51 22.97 -7.02 -8.97
N ASP A 52 23.21 -7.56 -10.15
CA ASP A 52 22.99 -6.88 -11.42
C ASP A 52 21.50 -6.55 -11.62
N PHE A 53 20.59 -7.48 -11.33
CA PHE A 53 19.15 -7.26 -11.50
C PHE A 53 18.60 -6.13 -10.62
N ARG A 54 19.08 -6.01 -9.37
CA ARG A 54 18.69 -4.89 -8.50
C ARG A 54 19.14 -3.56 -9.05
N GLN A 55 20.39 -3.48 -9.46
CA GLN A 55 20.96 -2.25 -9.99
C GLN A 55 20.26 -1.84 -11.29
N ILE A 56 19.96 -2.79 -12.19
CA ILE A 56 19.20 -2.49 -13.41
C ILE A 56 17.82 -1.94 -13.08
N ARG A 57 17.11 -2.53 -12.11
CA ARG A 57 15.75 -2.13 -11.77
C ARG A 57 15.68 -0.75 -11.12
N ASP A 58 16.52 -0.54 -10.12
CA ASP A 58 16.42 0.61 -9.21
C ASP A 58 17.27 1.80 -9.68
N LEU A 59 18.44 1.54 -10.30
CA LEU A 59 19.41 2.59 -10.64
C LEU A 59 19.30 3.02 -12.11
N CYS A 60 18.78 2.17 -13.00
CA CYS A 60 18.59 2.51 -14.42
C CYS A 60 17.15 2.97 -14.69
N PHE A 61 16.71 4.04 -14.02
CA PHE A 61 15.31 4.47 -14.07
C PHE A 61 14.82 4.84 -15.49
N GLN A 62 15.71 5.23 -16.39
CA GLN A 62 15.40 5.59 -17.79
C GLN A 62 15.46 4.42 -18.79
N LEU A 63 15.84 3.22 -18.34
CA LEU A 63 16.10 2.09 -19.22
C LEU A 63 14.87 1.70 -20.05
N ARG A 64 15.04 1.66 -21.37
CA ARG A 64 14.01 1.25 -22.35
C ARG A 64 14.38 -0.02 -23.08
N HIS A 65 15.66 -0.22 -23.38
CA HIS A 65 16.15 -1.34 -24.15
C HIS A 65 17.26 -2.05 -23.39
N LEU A 66 17.05 -3.34 -23.09
CA LEU A 66 18.01 -4.17 -22.38
C LEU A 66 18.38 -5.41 -23.22
N ASP A 67 19.66 -5.56 -23.51
CA ASP A 67 20.20 -6.73 -24.20
C ASP A 67 21.05 -7.56 -23.25
N LEU A 68 20.57 -8.78 -22.95
CA LEU A 68 21.29 -9.77 -22.14
C LEU A 68 21.65 -11.01 -22.98
N SER A 69 21.66 -10.94 -24.32
CA SER A 69 21.83 -12.11 -25.17
C SER A 69 23.15 -12.84 -24.97
N ASP A 70 24.18 -12.09 -24.60
CA ASP A 70 25.55 -12.55 -24.37
C ASP A 70 25.88 -12.64 -22.86
N ALA A 71 24.96 -12.24 -22.00
CA ALA A 71 25.10 -12.44 -20.56
C ALA A 71 24.90 -13.91 -20.19
N HIS A 72 25.47 -14.31 -19.05
CA HIS A 72 25.19 -15.60 -18.45
C HIS A 72 24.43 -15.42 -17.14
N SER A 73 23.27 -16.07 -17.06
CA SER A 73 22.49 -16.20 -15.83
C SER A 73 21.54 -17.37 -15.95
N LEU A 74 21.41 -18.18 -14.90
CA LEU A 74 20.45 -19.29 -14.88
C LEU A 74 19.05 -18.83 -14.47
N VAL A 75 18.90 -17.64 -13.88
CA VAL A 75 17.66 -17.20 -13.27
C VAL A 75 17.45 -15.71 -13.55
N ILE A 76 16.25 -15.36 -14.02
CA ILE A 76 15.72 -14.00 -13.83
C ILE A 76 15.01 -13.99 -12.47
N PRO A 77 15.51 -13.28 -11.45
CA PRO A 77 14.96 -13.36 -10.09
C PRO A 77 13.49 -12.94 -9.99
N LYS A 78 12.88 -13.30 -8.85
CA LYS A 78 11.59 -12.73 -8.43
C LYS A 78 11.69 -11.19 -8.44
N ASN A 79 10.67 -10.53 -8.96
CA ASN A 79 10.58 -9.06 -9.03
C ASN A 79 11.73 -8.33 -9.77
N ALA A 80 12.55 -9.03 -10.57
CA ALA A 80 13.77 -8.48 -11.19
C ALA A 80 13.54 -7.19 -11.99
N PHE A 81 12.41 -7.08 -12.68
CA PHE A 81 11.97 -5.93 -13.46
C PHE A 81 10.54 -5.51 -13.08
N HIS A 82 10.12 -5.78 -11.84
CA HIS A 82 8.79 -5.42 -11.35
C HIS A 82 8.56 -3.91 -11.53
N SER A 83 7.44 -3.56 -12.19
CA SER A 83 6.98 -2.20 -12.46
C SER A 83 7.97 -1.32 -13.22
N ARG A 84 8.74 -1.92 -14.14
CA ARG A 84 9.60 -1.17 -15.07
C ARG A 84 8.77 -0.59 -16.23
N HIS A 85 7.99 0.42 -15.92
CA HIS A 85 7.06 1.13 -16.81
C HIS A 85 7.70 1.74 -18.07
N GLN A 86 9.01 1.94 -18.09
CA GLN A 86 9.74 2.46 -19.24
C GLN A 86 10.38 1.38 -20.13
N LEU A 87 10.44 0.12 -19.67
CA LEU A 87 11.08 -0.96 -20.42
C LEU A 87 10.25 -1.33 -21.65
N GLU A 88 10.79 -1.09 -22.85
CA GLU A 88 10.13 -1.33 -24.12
C GLU A 88 10.53 -2.68 -24.73
N THR A 89 11.81 -3.06 -24.61
CA THR A 89 12.34 -4.31 -25.15
C THR A 89 13.37 -4.94 -24.21
N ILE A 90 13.34 -6.27 -24.11
CA ILE A 90 14.38 -7.05 -23.46
C ILE A 90 14.75 -8.28 -24.29
N ILE A 91 16.04 -8.54 -24.45
CA ILE A 91 16.57 -9.81 -24.97
C ILE A 91 17.09 -10.62 -23.79
N LEU A 92 16.48 -11.78 -23.52
CA LEU A 92 16.83 -12.63 -22.39
C LEU A 92 18.11 -13.43 -22.66
N PRO A 93 18.90 -13.78 -21.62
CA PRO A 93 20.08 -14.61 -21.79
C PRO A 93 19.73 -15.99 -22.35
N LYS A 94 20.58 -16.56 -23.21
CA LYS A 94 20.32 -17.87 -23.82
C LYS A 94 20.43 -19.04 -22.82
N THR A 95 21.01 -18.81 -21.65
CA THR A 95 21.26 -19.82 -20.62
C THR A 95 20.22 -19.88 -19.50
N ILE A 96 19.24 -18.96 -19.49
CA ILE A 96 18.25 -18.91 -18.40
C ILE A 96 17.44 -20.20 -18.32
N LYS A 97 17.19 -20.65 -17.09
CA LYS A 97 16.36 -21.80 -16.75
C LYS A 97 15.04 -21.39 -16.13
N THR A 98 15.05 -20.31 -15.36
CA THR A 98 13.89 -19.89 -14.57
C THR A 98 13.63 -18.40 -14.75
N ILE A 99 12.36 -18.05 -14.99
CA ILE A 99 11.85 -16.69 -14.85
C ILE A 99 11.02 -16.64 -13.57
N GLY A 100 11.43 -15.81 -12.61
CA GLY A 100 10.84 -15.74 -11.29
C GLY A 100 9.41 -15.21 -11.26
N THR A 101 8.74 -15.43 -10.13
CA THR A 101 7.42 -14.85 -9.82
C THR A 101 7.46 -13.33 -9.95
N GLN A 102 6.44 -12.75 -10.61
CA GLN A 102 6.30 -11.30 -10.84
C GLN A 102 7.56 -10.62 -11.45
N ALA A 103 8.44 -11.38 -12.13
CA ALA A 103 9.71 -10.86 -12.63
C ALA A 103 9.58 -9.64 -13.55
N PHE A 104 8.51 -9.54 -14.32
CA PHE A 104 8.18 -8.43 -15.23
C PHE A 104 6.78 -7.87 -14.95
N PHE A 105 6.24 -8.06 -13.74
CA PHE A 105 4.90 -7.58 -13.39
C PHE A 105 4.76 -6.09 -13.71
N ALA A 106 3.69 -5.69 -14.40
CA ALA A 106 3.42 -4.30 -14.78
C ALA A 106 4.55 -3.61 -15.59
N CYS A 107 5.28 -4.35 -16.44
CA CYS A 107 6.15 -3.74 -17.45
C CYS A 107 5.30 -3.21 -18.62
N ASP A 108 4.57 -2.12 -18.36
CA ASP A 108 3.47 -1.68 -19.23
C ASP A 108 3.89 -1.37 -20.67
N LYS A 109 5.13 -0.92 -20.92
CA LYS A 109 5.63 -0.59 -22.27
C LYS A 109 6.28 -1.75 -23.02
N LEU A 110 6.46 -2.91 -22.39
CA LEU A 110 7.09 -4.05 -23.02
C LEU A 110 6.24 -4.53 -24.20
N ASN A 111 6.78 -4.47 -25.41
CA ASN A 111 5.98 -4.63 -26.64
C ASN A 111 5.88 -6.08 -27.14
N THR A 112 6.94 -6.85 -26.91
CA THR A 112 7.12 -8.22 -27.36
C THR A 112 8.01 -8.94 -26.35
N ILE A 113 7.86 -10.26 -26.28
CA ILE A 113 8.75 -11.07 -25.46
C ILE A 113 8.96 -12.45 -26.11
N THR A 114 10.22 -12.88 -26.15
CA THR A 114 10.62 -14.21 -26.59
C THR A 114 11.17 -14.96 -25.39
N ILE A 115 10.54 -16.08 -25.04
CA ILE A 115 10.99 -17.02 -24.02
C ILE A 115 11.95 -18.03 -24.66
N PRO A 116 13.24 -18.03 -24.32
CA PRO A 116 14.24 -18.93 -24.91
C PRO A 116 13.92 -20.41 -24.69
N GLN A 117 14.46 -21.27 -25.55
CA GLN A 117 14.29 -22.73 -25.47
C GLN A 117 14.82 -23.33 -24.16
N SER A 118 15.82 -22.69 -23.56
CA SER A 118 16.46 -23.12 -22.31
C SER A 118 15.56 -23.01 -21.08
N VAL A 119 14.48 -22.22 -21.14
CA VAL A 119 13.59 -21.95 -20.00
C VAL A 119 12.78 -23.20 -19.65
N GLU A 120 12.91 -23.62 -18.39
CA GLU A 120 12.23 -24.77 -17.82
C GLU A 120 11.01 -24.35 -16.99
N SER A 121 11.02 -23.14 -16.41
CA SER A 121 9.90 -22.64 -15.60
C SER A 121 9.70 -21.12 -15.68
N ILE A 122 8.43 -20.73 -15.65
CA ILE A 122 7.96 -19.34 -15.57
C ILE A 122 7.06 -19.22 -14.33
N GLY A 123 7.43 -18.36 -13.40
CA GLY A 123 6.75 -18.15 -12.13
C GLY A 123 5.36 -17.54 -12.24
N ALA A 124 4.65 -17.52 -11.11
CA ALA A 124 3.32 -16.93 -11.04
C ALA A 124 3.36 -15.43 -11.35
N ALA A 125 2.37 -14.94 -12.09
CA ALA A 125 2.23 -13.53 -12.49
C ALA A 125 3.49 -12.90 -13.14
N ALA A 126 4.41 -13.72 -13.69
CA ALA A 126 5.72 -13.26 -14.18
C ALA A 126 5.64 -12.10 -15.18
N PHE A 127 4.64 -12.10 -16.07
CA PHE A 127 4.36 -11.03 -17.05
C PHE A 127 2.93 -10.49 -16.89
N SER A 128 2.33 -10.63 -15.71
CA SER A 128 0.98 -10.09 -15.47
C SER A 128 1.01 -8.57 -15.59
N GLU A 129 -0.08 -7.98 -16.07
CA GLU A 129 -0.22 -6.54 -16.27
C GLU A 129 0.75 -5.93 -17.32
N CYS A 130 1.48 -6.72 -18.12
CA CYS A 130 2.25 -6.17 -19.25
C CYS A 130 1.35 -5.77 -20.43
N LYS A 131 0.58 -4.68 -20.26
CA LYS A 131 -0.57 -4.34 -21.09
C LYS A 131 -0.25 -4.11 -22.58
N ASN A 132 0.98 -3.69 -22.93
CA ASN A 132 1.38 -3.42 -24.31
C ASN A 132 2.01 -4.61 -25.05
N ILE A 133 2.15 -5.79 -24.44
CA ILE A 133 2.67 -6.96 -25.18
C ILE A 133 1.69 -7.30 -26.30
N THR A 134 2.17 -7.29 -27.54
CA THR A 134 1.39 -7.61 -28.74
C THR A 134 1.70 -9.01 -29.28
N GLU A 135 2.94 -9.48 -29.06
CA GLU A 135 3.40 -10.80 -29.47
C GLU A 135 4.22 -11.46 -28.35
N LEU A 136 3.89 -12.73 -28.07
CA LEU A 136 4.61 -13.63 -27.18
C LEU A 136 5.12 -14.83 -27.99
N SER A 137 6.42 -15.11 -27.92
CA SER A 137 7.03 -16.30 -28.52
C SER A 137 7.60 -17.21 -27.43
N ILE A 138 7.31 -18.51 -27.48
CA ILE A 138 7.83 -19.52 -26.55
C ILE A 138 8.58 -20.58 -27.36
N GLU A 139 9.91 -20.58 -27.26
CA GLU A 139 10.78 -21.46 -28.06
C GLU A 139 10.98 -22.85 -27.45
N GLY A 140 10.52 -23.05 -26.20
CA GLY A 140 10.69 -24.29 -25.43
C GLY A 140 9.38 -24.91 -24.95
N SER A 141 9.47 -25.70 -23.88
CA SER A 141 8.31 -26.30 -23.21
C SER A 141 8.32 -26.06 -21.69
N PRO A 142 8.34 -24.79 -21.25
CA PRO A 142 8.41 -24.48 -19.83
C PRO A 142 7.15 -24.92 -19.08
N LYS A 143 7.29 -25.08 -17.76
CA LYS A 143 6.16 -25.03 -16.84
C LYS A 143 5.74 -23.57 -16.67
N ILE A 144 4.46 -23.26 -16.87
CA ILE A 144 3.92 -21.89 -16.82
C ILE A 144 3.00 -21.77 -15.61
N GLY A 145 3.37 -20.90 -14.66
CA GLY A 145 2.64 -20.71 -13.40
C GLY A 145 1.28 -20.01 -13.53
N GLU A 146 0.60 -19.90 -12.40
CA GLU A 146 -0.69 -19.20 -12.30
C GLU A 146 -0.55 -17.74 -12.75
N TYR A 147 -1.49 -17.27 -13.57
CA TYR A 147 -1.54 -15.88 -14.06
C TYR A 147 -0.26 -15.34 -14.73
N ALA A 148 0.69 -16.21 -15.13
CA ALA A 148 1.99 -15.80 -15.66
C ALA A 148 1.90 -14.82 -16.84
N PHE A 149 0.85 -14.91 -17.66
CA PHE A 149 0.54 -14.04 -18.80
C PHE A 149 -0.89 -13.49 -18.69
N ALA A 150 -1.31 -13.11 -17.49
CA ALA A 150 -2.62 -12.51 -17.25
C ALA A 150 -2.65 -11.03 -17.68
N HIS A 151 -3.83 -10.55 -18.10
CA HIS A 151 -4.10 -9.13 -18.37
C HIS A 151 -3.22 -8.48 -19.45
N LEU A 152 -2.82 -9.28 -20.45
CA LEU A 152 -2.11 -8.79 -21.64
C LEU A 152 -3.10 -8.16 -22.63
N ALA A 153 -3.59 -6.95 -22.30
CA ALA A 153 -4.70 -6.29 -23.01
C ALA A 153 -4.51 -6.12 -24.52
N LYS A 154 -3.27 -5.94 -25.01
CA LYS A 154 -2.96 -5.77 -26.43
C LYS A 154 -2.42 -7.03 -27.13
N LEU A 155 -2.42 -8.18 -26.46
CA LEU A 155 -1.88 -9.41 -27.04
C LEU A 155 -2.68 -9.82 -28.28
N LYS A 156 -1.98 -10.06 -29.39
CA LYS A 156 -2.59 -10.45 -30.68
C LYS A 156 -2.12 -11.80 -31.15
N THR A 157 -0.86 -12.15 -30.89
CA THR A 157 -0.26 -13.40 -31.36
C THR A 157 0.52 -14.09 -30.24
N VAL A 158 0.32 -15.40 -30.11
CA VAL A 158 1.17 -16.29 -29.31
C VAL A 158 1.77 -17.33 -30.24
N LYS A 159 3.10 -17.42 -30.31
CA LYS A 159 3.85 -18.41 -31.07
C LYS A 159 4.46 -19.42 -30.10
N VAL A 160 4.30 -20.71 -30.37
CA VAL A 160 4.91 -21.77 -29.56
C VAL A 160 5.65 -22.72 -30.47
N ASN A 161 6.94 -22.91 -30.25
CA ASN A 161 7.80 -23.81 -31.00
C ASN A 161 7.90 -25.19 -30.33
N SER A 162 6.76 -25.75 -29.94
CA SER A 162 6.71 -27.10 -29.34
C SER A 162 5.53 -27.91 -29.84
N LYS A 163 5.83 -29.16 -30.24
CA LYS A 163 4.83 -30.14 -30.63
C LYS A 163 3.97 -30.59 -29.45
N ILE A 164 4.55 -30.59 -28.25
CA ILE A 164 3.87 -30.94 -27.00
C ILE A 164 3.54 -29.64 -26.29
N PRO A 165 2.26 -29.34 -26.00
CA PRO A 165 1.90 -28.11 -25.29
C PRO A 165 2.70 -27.96 -23.99
N PRO A 166 3.34 -26.80 -23.75
CA PRO A 166 3.99 -26.51 -22.47
C PRO A 166 3.00 -26.71 -21.30
N LYS A 167 3.46 -27.22 -20.16
CA LYS A 167 2.58 -27.45 -19.01
C LYS A 167 2.17 -26.11 -18.42
N ALA A 168 0.89 -25.76 -18.50
CA ALA A 168 0.36 -24.49 -18.00
C ALA A 168 -0.77 -24.69 -17.00
N GLU A 169 -0.86 -23.77 -16.06
CA GLU A 169 -2.00 -23.66 -15.16
C GLU A 169 -3.25 -23.15 -15.90
N ALA A 170 -4.43 -23.46 -15.37
CA ALA A 170 -5.69 -23.02 -15.98
C ALA A 170 -5.82 -21.49 -16.02
N SER A 171 -5.13 -20.77 -15.13
CA SER A 171 -5.12 -19.31 -15.03
C SER A 171 -3.95 -18.65 -15.77
N SER A 172 -2.99 -19.40 -16.34
CA SER A 172 -1.76 -18.82 -16.90
C SER A 172 -2.01 -17.71 -17.92
N PHE A 173 -3.07 -17.84 -18.73
CA PHE A 173 -3.49 -16.86 -19.74
C PHE A 173 -4.84 -16.21 -19.39
N TYR A 174 -5.06 -15.87 -18.12
CA TYR A 174 -6.30 -15.21 -17.68
C TYR A 174 -6.52 -13.88 -18.42
N GLY A 175 -7.76 -13.56 -18.74
CA GLY A 175 -8.14 -12.37 -19.54
C GLY A 175 -8.13 -12.58 -21.06
N ILE A 176 -7.57 -13.68 -21.59
CA ILE A 176 -7.69 -13.99 -23.03
C ILE A 176 -9.09 -14.51 -23.35
N GLU A 177 -9.74 -13.87 -24.32
CA GLU A 177 -10.99 -14.35 -24.91
C GLU A 177 -10.72 -15.26 -26.12
N PRO A 178 -11.47 -16.37 -26.27
CA PRO A 178 -11.37 -17.24 -27.44
C PRO A 178 -11.53 -16.47 -28.76
N GLY A 179 -10.63 -16.71 -29.72
CA GLY A 179 -10.66 -16.06 -31.03
C GLY A 179 -10.11 -14.64 -31.10
N LYS A 180 -9.77 -13.99 -29.97
CA LYS A 180 -9.13 -12.66 -29.97
C LYS A 180 -7.62 -12.70 -30.17
N VAL A 181 -6.98 -13.82 -29.80
CA VAL A 181 -5.53 -14.02 -29.88
C VAL A 181 -5.23 -15.19 -30.82
N ARG A 182 -4.38 -14.96 -31.82
CA ARG A 182 -3.94 -15.99 -32.75
C ARG A 182 -2.86 -16.86 -32.12
N LEU A 183 -3.17 -18.13 -31.88
CA LEU A 183 -2.22 -19.14 -31.42
C LEU A 183 -1.57 -19.84 -32.63
N ILE A 184 -0.25 -19.71 -32.78
CA ILE A 184 0.56 -20.35 -33.81
C ILE A 184 1.37 -21.46 -33.16
N VAL A 185 1.16 -22.70 -33.61
CA VAL A 185 1.82 -23.92 -33.10
C VAL A 185 2.34 -24.75 -34.27
N PRO A 186 3.25 -25.73 -34.07
CA PRO A 186 3.75 -26.56 -35.16
C PRO A 186 2.61 -27.32 -35.86
N LYS A 187 2.83 -27.62 -37.14
CA LYS A 187 1.85 -28.35 -37.96
C LYS A 187 1.37 -29.62 -37.26
N ASP A 188 0.09 -29.94 -37.41
CA ASP A 188 -0.59 -31.12 -36.87
C ASP A 188 -0.71 -31.19 -35.33
N CYS A 189 -0.38 -30.11 -34.60
CA CYS A 189 -0.39 -30.10 -33.12
C CYS A 189 -1.65 -29.47 -32.49
N GLU A 190 -2.53 -28.83 -33.27
CA GLU A 190 -3.70 -28.09 -32.76
C GLU A 190 -4.60 -28.92 -31.82
N LYS A 191 -4.82 -30.20 -32.14
CA LYS A 191 -5.62 -31.12 -31.31
C LYS A 191 -5.04 -31.31 -29.91
N ALA A 192 -3.72 -31.28 -29.77
CA ALA A 192 -3.06 -31.39 -28.47
C ALA A 192 -3.29 -30.12 -27.64
N TYR A 193 -3.11 -28.94 -28.24
CA TYR A 193 -3.33 -27.64 -27.58
C TYR A 193 -4.80 -27.44 -27.17
N LYS A 194 -5.75 -27.88 -27.99
CA LYS A 194 -7.20 -27.85 -27.66
C LYS A 194 -7.56 -28.61 -26.38
N LYS A 195 -6.79 -29.64 -26.01
CA LYS A 195 -7.03 -30.48 -24.83
C LYS A 195 -6.17 -30.11 -23.62
N ALA A 196 -5.11 -29.33 -23.82
CA ALA A 196 -4.17 -28.99 -22.77
C ALA A 196 -4.72 -27.91 -21.83
N THR A 197 -4.50 -28.07 -20.52
CA THR A 197 -4.79 -27.06 -19.50
C THR A 197 -4.06 -25.75 -19.83
N GLY A 198 -4.72 -24.62 -19.59
CA GLY A 198 -4.24 -23.27 -19.95
C GLY A 198 -4.41 -22.95 -21.44
N TRP A 199 -3.97 -23.84 -22.34
CA TRP A 199 -4.00 -23.65 -23.80
C TRP A 199 -5.40 -23.80 -24.42
N SER A 200 -6.25 -24.64 -23.84
CA SER A 200 -7.64 -24.80 -24.29
C SER A 200 -8.45 -23.50 -24.28
N ARG A 201 -8.06 -22.50 -23.45
CA ARG A 201 -8.69 -21.17 -23.39
C ARG A 201 -8.64 -20.41 -24.72
N PHE A 202 -7.64 -20.65 -25.57
CA PHE A 202 -7.57 -19.99 -26.89
C PHE A 202 -8.69 -20.44 -27.83
N PHE A 203 -9.32 -21.59 -27.56
CA PHE A 203 -10.33 -22.19 -28.42
C PHE A 203 -11.75 -22.12 -27.84
N ALA A 204 -11.89 -22.13 -26.52
CA ALA A 204 -13.19 -22.10 -25.85
C ALA A 204 -13.09 -21.48 -24.46
N LYS A 205 -14.20 -20.93 -23.97
CA LYS A 205 -14.28 -20.43 -22.59
C LYS A 205 -14.06 -21.60 -21.61
N PRO A 206 -13.20 -21.45 -20.59
CA PRO A 206 -12.98 -22.49 -19.59
C PRO A 206 -14.29 -22.84 -18.87
N LYS A 207 -14.59 -24.13 -18.74
CA LYS A 207 -15.67 -24.61 -17.89
C LYS A 207 -15.14 -24.78 -16.47
N MET A 208 -15.61 -23.94 -15.55
CA MET A 208 -15.26 -24.02 -14.14
C MET A 208 -16.26 -24.95 -13.42
N PRO A 209 -15.82 -25.76 -12.43
CA PRO A 209 -16.72 -26.56 -11.63
C PRO A 209 -17.68 -25.69 -10.83
N HIS A 210 -18.86 -26.24 -10.50
CA HIS A 210 -19.79 -25.59 -9.59
C HIS A 210 -19.12 -25.38 -8.23
N GLU A 211 -19.25 -24.19 -7.67
CA GLU A 211 -18.63 -23.79 -6.41
C GLU A 211 -19.66 -23.19 -5.45
N VAL A 212 -19.70 -23.76 -4.25
CA VAL A 212 -20.35 -23.17 -3.08
C VAL A 212 -19.27 -22.54 -2.23
N SER A 213 -19.46 -21.28 -1.81
CA SER A 213 -18.52 -20.61 -0.92
C SER A 213 -18.37 -21.35 0.41
N ASP A 214 -17.15 -21.37 0.94
CA ASP A 214 -16.86 -21.86 2.28
C ASP A 214 -16.43 -20.67 3.17
N PRO A 215 -17.36 -20.14 3.99
CA PRO A 215 -17.08 -18.99 4.87
C PRO A 215 -15.89 -19.19 5.83
N GLN A 216 -15.55 -20.44 6.19
CA GLN A 216 -14.44 -20.73 7.09
C GLN A 216 -13.07 -20.52 6.42
N THR A 217 -13.03 -20.57 5.09
CA THR A 217 -11.79 -20.46 4.31
C THR A 217 -11.74 -19.21 3.43
N CYS A 218 -12.76 -18.34 3.45
CA CYS A 218 -12.80 -17.17 2.57
C CYS A 218 -12.93 -15.81 3.27
N LEU A 219 -13.19 -15.74 4.58
CA LEU A 219 -13.45 -14.49 5.30
C LEU A 219 -12.23 -13.96 6.07
N THR A 220 -11.72 -12.79 5.71
CA THR A 220 -10.57 -12.11 6.32
C THR A 220 -10.88 -10.61 6.49
N PRO A 221 -10.88 -10.05 7.71
CA PRO A 221 -10.70 -10.69 9.02
C PRO A 221 -11.72 -11.80 9.34
N TYR A 222 -11.38 -12.68 10.28
CA TYR A 222 -12.31 -13.71 10.77
C TYR A 222 -13.41 -13.08 11.65
N PRO A 223 -14.70 -13.35 11.41
CA PRO A 223 -15.77 -12.72 12.16
C PRO A 223 -15.83 -13.17 13.63
N SER A 224 -16.34 -12.31 14.50
CA SER A 224 -16.52 -12.58 15.94
C SER A 224 -17.48 -13.76 16.19
N GLU A 225 -18.64 -13.78 15.52
CA GLU A 225 -19.59 -14.88 15.55
C GLU A 225 -20.02 -15.27 14.13
N MET A 226 -19.99 -16.57 13.82
CA MET A 226 -20.46 -17.12 12.55
C MET A 226 -21.12 -18.48 12.77
N ILE A 227 -22.37 -18.61 12.35
CA ILE A 227 -23.18 -19.82 12.43
C ILE A 227 -23.62 -20.22 11.03
N ILE A 228 -23.12 -21.36 10.54
CA ILE A 228 -23.50 -21.93 9.23
C ILE A 228 -24.63 -22.95 9.44
N ALA A 229 -25.73 -22.82 8.70
CA ALA A 229 -26.87 -23.73 8.78
C ALA A 229 -26.54 -25.09 8.13
N LYS A 230 -26.13 -26.06 8.95
CA LYS A 230 -25.76 -27.41 8.49
C LYS A 230 -26.93 -28.11 7.79
N GLY A 231 -26.67 -28.72 6.62
CA GLY A 231 -27.67 -29.45 5.84
C GLY A 231 -28.67 -28.57 5.08
N ALA A 232 -28.64 -27.24 5.26
CA ALA A 232 -29.49 -26.32 4.52
C ALA A 232 -29.03 -26.19 3.06
N LYS A 233 -29.98 -26.03 2.14
CA LYS A 233 -29.67 -25.82 0.72
C LYS A 233 -28.96 -24.46 0.53
N PRO A 234 -27.81 -24.41 -0.15
CA PRO A 234 -27.15 -23.16 -0.52
C PRO A 234 -28.03 -22.27 -1.41
N ILE A 235 -27.89 -20.96 -1.30
CA ILE A 235 -28.56 -19.99 -2.17
C ILE A 235 -27.70 -19.74 -3.41
N ASN A 236 -28.29 -19.93 -4.60
CA ASN A 236 -27.68 -19.53 -5.86
C ASN A 236 -27.56 -17.99 -5.93
N VAL A 237 -26.36 -17.50 -6.20
CA VAL A 237 -26.06 -16.06 -6.31
C VAL A 237 -25.94 -15.56 -7.75
N GLN A 238 -25.79 -16.46 -8.72
CA GLN A 238 -25.73 -16.18 -10.17
C GLN A 238 -27.14 -15.97 -10.73
N THR A 239 -27.83 -14.94 -10.23
CA THR A 239 -29.21 -14.60 -10.56
C THR A 239 -29.45 -13.10 -10.42
N ALA A 240 -30.65 -12.62 -10.77
CA ALA A 240 -31.01 -11.23 -10.59
C ALA A 240 -31.21 -10.87 -9.11
N TRP A 241 -30.73 -9.69 -8.73
CA TRP A 241 -30.81 -9.17 -7.36
C TRP A 241 -31.63 -7.88 -7.28
N ARG A 242 -32.27 -7.68 -6.13
CA ARG A 242 -32.99 -6.48 -5.74
C ARG A 242 -32.39 -5.95 -4.45
N ILE A 243 -31.80 -4.76 -4.52
CA ILE A 243 -31.31 -4.06 -3.34
C ILE A 243 -32.48 -3.29 -2.74
N LEU A 244 -32.78 -3.54 -1.48
CA LEU A 244 -33.91 -2.97 -0.75
C LEU A 244 -33.42 -2.31 0.53
N THR A 245 -33.97 -1.15 0.84
CA THR A 245 -33.82 -0.49 2.14
C THR A 245 -35.21 -0.40 2.77
N PRO A 246 -35.45 -0.97 3.96
CA PRO A 246 -36.69 -0.77 4.68
C PRO A 246 -36.90 0.72 4.90
N LYS A 247 -38.10 1.23 4.59
CA LYS A 247 -38.43 2.64 4.87
C LYS A 247 -38.42 2.83 6.39
N MET A 248 -37.57 3.72 6.88
CA MET A 248 -37.66 4.26 8.23
C MET A 248 -38.45 5.56 8.17
N ASP A 249 -39.42 5.73 9.06
CA ASP A 249 -40.17 6.99 9.18
C ASP A 249 -39.20 8.14 9.46
N GLY A 250 -39.21 9.18 8.61
CA GLY A 250 -38.39 10.39 8.77
C GLY A 250 -36.94 10.32 8.28
N HIS A 251 -36.45 9.16 7.82
CA HIS A 251 -35.08 9.01 7.28
C HIS A 251 -35.12 8.52 5.83
N CYS A 252 -35.28 9.45 4.88
CA CYS A 252 -34.93 9.17 3.49
C CYS A 252 -33.40 9.31 3.34
N ASP A 253 -32.78 8.39 2.60
CA ASP A 253 -31.44 8.51 2.00
C ASP A 253 -30.18 8.20 2.84
N ILE A 254 -30.27 7.74 4.10
CA ILE A 254 -29.06 7.49 4.94
C ILE A 254 -28.15 6.34 4.46
N LEU A 255 -28.68 5.38 3.69
CA LEU A 255 -27.94 4.23 3.15
C LEU A 255 -27.64 4.34 1.65
N ASN A 256 -27.74 5.52 1.05
CA ASN A 256 -27.57 5.68 -0.39
C ASN A 256 -26.18 5.26 -0.86
N ASN A 257 -25.13 5.60 -0.10
CA ASN A 257 -23.78 5.13 -0.39
C ASN A 257 -23.70 3.60 -0.38
N GLU A 258 -24.28 2.94 0.63
CA GLU A 258 -24.24 1.49 0.80
C GLU A 258 -25.05 0.76 -0.28
N VAL A 259 -26.13 1.36 -0.76
CA VAL A 259 -26.90 0.87 -1.92
C VAL A 259 -26.04 0.91 -3.20
N GLU A 260 -25.29 1.98 -3.42
CA GLU A 260 -24.34 2.06 -4.54
C GLU A 260 -23.20 1.06 -4.39
N GLN A 261 -22.61 0.93 -3.19
CA GLN A 261 -21.56 -0.06 -2.91
C GLN A 261 -22.06 -1.49 -3.15
N ALA A 262 -23.27 -1.82 -2.72
CA ALA A 262 -23.88 -3.12 -2.99
C ALA A 262 -24.07 -3.36 -4.49
N ARG A 263 -24.45 -2.33 -5.26
CA ARG A 263 -24.57 -2.42 -6.72
C ARG A 263 -23.21 -2.63 -7.37
N ASP A 264 -22.18 -1.93 -6.95
CA ASP A 264 -20.81 -2.06 -7.46
C ASP A 264 -20.27 -3.47 -7.20
N ILE A 265 -20.44 -4.01 -5.98
CA ILE A 265 -20.04 -5.38 -5.62
C ILE A 265 -20.76 -6.40 -6.49
N LEU A 266 -22.09 -6.34 -6.58
CA LEU A 266 -22.86 -7.30 -7.36
C LEU A 266 -22.53 -7.21 -8.85
N THR A 267 -22.29 -6.00 -9.38
CA THR A 267 -21.89 -5.79 -10.77
C THR A 267 -20.50 -6.37 -11.04
N ALA A 268 -19.53 -6.12 -10.17
CA ALA A 268 -18.17 -6.63 -10.31
C ALA A 268 -18.09 -8.16 -10.18
N ARG A 269 -18.95 -8.77 -9.34
CA ARG A 269 -18.95 -10.22 -9.07
C ARG A 269 -19.82 -11.01 -10.05
N ILE A 270 -21.03 -10.53 -10.35
CA ILE A 270 -22.05 -11.29 -11.10
C ILE A 270 -22.24 -10.73 -12.53
N GLY A 271 -21.81 -9.49 -12.79
CA GLY A 271 -22.02 -8.78 -14.06
C GLY A 271 -23.25 -7.86 -14.04
N ASN A 272 -23.61 -7.30 -15.21
CA ASN A 272 -24.61 -6.20 -15.38
C ASN A 272 -26.10 -6.57 -15.13
N ILE A 273 -26.43 -7.43 -14.16
CA ILE A 273 -27.80 -7.97 -13.96
C ILE A 273 -28.57 -7.29 -12.81
N VAL A 274 -28.06 -6.20 -12.23
CA VAL A 274 -28.69 -5.57 -11.06
C VAL A 274 -29.76 -4.55 -11.47
N ASN A 275 -30.94 -5.00 -11.93
CA ASN A 275 -32.16 -4.16 -12.01
C ASN A 275 -33.46 -4.95 -12.33
N SER A 276 -33.69 -6.11 -11.71
CA SER A 276 -35.00 -6.77 -11.82
C SER A 276 -36.00 -6.15 -10.83
N ARG A 277 -36.82 -5.20 -11.29
CA ARG A 277 -37.84 -4.54 -10.43
C ARG A 277 -38.94 -5.48 -9.92
N GLN A 278 -39.05 -6.72 -10.43
CA GLN A 278 -40.18 -7.60 -10.09
C GLN A 278 -39.79 -9.03 -9.65
N HIS A 279 -38.67 -9.61 -10.11
CA HIS A 279 -38.33 -11.04 -9.85
C HIS A 279 -36.83 -11.23 -9.62
N GLY A 280 -36.38 -11.33 -8.36
CA GLY A 280 -34.96 -11.49 -8.02
C GLY A 280 -34.73 -11.76 -6.52
N ARG A 281 -33.54 -12.27 -6.16
CA ARG A 281 -33.13 -12.43 -4.75
C ARG A 281 -33.04 -11.06 -4.08
N GLN A 282 -33.35 -11.00 -2.80
CA GLN A 282 -33.34 -9.73 -2.06
C GLN A 282 -31.99 -9.55 -1.36
N LEU A 283 -31.40 -8.36 -1.49
CA LEU A 283 -30.35 -7.87 -0.61
C LEU A 283 -30.95 -6.70 0.18
N ILE A 284 -31.24 -6.93 1.44
CA ILE A 284 -31.85 -5.93 2.33
C ILE A 284 -30.73 -5.28 3.13
N LEU A 285 -30.67 -3.95 3.09
CA LEU A 285 -29.74 -3.13 3.87
C LEU A 285 -30.54 -2.32 4.89
N ALA A 286 -30.19 -2.38 6.17
CA ALA A 286 -30.96 -1.74 7.24
C ALA A 286 -30.08 -1.15 8.35
N ILE A 287 -30.64 -0.19 9.08
CA ILE A 287 -30.05 0.33 10.32
C ILE A 287 -30.66 -0.42 11.51
N ASP A 288 -29.81 -0.86 12.44
CA ASP A 288 -30.19 -1.47 13.70
C ASP A 288 -29.50 -0.74 14.87
N PRO A 289 -30.19 0.23 15.51
CA PRO A 289 -29.59 1.03 16.57
C PRO A 289 -29.36 0.25 17.88
N SER A 290 -29.82 -1.02 17.97
CA SER A 290 -29.60 -1.85 19.16
C SER A 290 -28.20 -2.47 19.25
N LEU A 291 -27.43 -2.43 18.16
CA LEU A 291 -26.06 -2.88 18.12
C LEU A 291 -25.16 -1.96 18.98
N SER A 292 -24.14 -2.54 19.62
CA SER A 292 -23.34 -1.84 20.63
C SER A 292 -22.35 -0.84 20.02
N ASP A 293 -21.77 -1.15 18.86
CA ASP A 293 -20.71 -0.38 18.22
C ASP A 293 -21.15 0.21 16.86
N ASP A 294 -20.62 1.37 16.50
CA ASP A 294 -20.97 2.09 15.26
C ASP A 294 -20.57 1.32 13.99
N GLU A 295 -19.57 0.45 14.09
CA GLU A 295 -19.09 -0.43 13.03
C GLU A 295 -19.67 -1.85 13.11
N ALA A 296 -20.47 -2.15 14.14
CA ALA A 296 -21.07 -3.48 14.29
C ALA A 296 -22.15 -3.75 13.24
N TYR A 297 -22.24 -5.01 12.82
CA TYR A 297 -23.26 -5.48 11.88
C TYR A 297 -23.70 -6.92 12.13
N THR A 298 -24.85 -7.24 11.55
CA THR A 298 -25.35 -8.60 11.38
C THR A 298 -25.55 -8.89 9.90
N LEU A 299 -25.24 -10.11 9.47
CA LEU A 299 -25.47 -10.59 8.11
C LEU A 299 -26.17 -11.94 8.18
N THR A 300 -27.35 -12.05 7.59
CA THR A 300 -28.12 -13.30 7.53
C THR A 300 -28.38 -13.70 6.09
N VAL A 301 -28.05 -14.94 5.75
CA VAL A 301 -28.31 -15.56 4.44
C VAL A 301 -29.36 -16.65 4.60
N ASN A 302 -30.46 -16.56 3.85
CA ASN A 302 -31.52 -17.57 3.81
C ASN A 302 -31.98 -17.83 2.35
N LEU A 303 -33.02 -18.64 2.16
CA LEU A 303 -33.52 -18.95 0.82
C LEU A 303 -34.15 -17.76 0.06
N ASN A 304 -34.56 -16.69 0.73
CA ASN A 304 -35.14 -15.51 0.10
C ASN A 304 -34.07 -14.51 -0.36
N GLY A 305 -32.92 -14.49 0.31
CA GLY A 305 -31.85 -13.56 0.03
C GLY A 305 -30.91 -13.33 1.21
N ILE A 306 -30.41 -12.10 1.31
CA ILE A 306 -29.42 -11.65 2.28
C ILE A 306 -29.97 -10.41 2.98
N ASN A 307 -29.85 -10.37 4.31
CA ASN A 307 -30.11 -9.17 5.11
C ASN A 307 -28.81 -8.73 5.79
N ILE A 308 -28.47 -7.45 5.67
CA ILE A 308 -27.33 -6.82 6.33
C ILE A 308 -27.85 -5.63 7.13
N SER A 309 -27.70 -5.70 8.45
CA SER A 309 -28.08 -4.61 9.36
C SER A 309 -26.86 -4.13 10.13
N GLY A 310 -26.62 -2.81 10.17
CA GLY A 310 -25.54 -2.20 10.94
C GLY A 310 -26.05 -1.08 11.83
N LYS A 311 -25.31 -0.72 12.89
CA LYS A 311 -25.72 0.39 13.78
C LYS A 311 -25.75 1.73 13.05
N THR A 312 -24.76 1.91 12.18
CA THR A 312 -24.62 3.06 11.29
C THR A 312 -24.41 2.57 9.85
N PRO A 313 -24.44 3.46 8.84
CA PRO A 313 -24.07 3.11 7.47
C PRO A 313 -22.70 2.42 7.36
N ARG A 314 -21.75 2.77 8.25
CA ARG A 314 -20.41 2.16 8.31
C ARG A 314 -20.48 0.66 8.66
N GLY A 315 -21.29 0.27 9.63
CA GLY A 315 -21.51 -1.15 9.95
C GLY A 315 -22.12 -1.92 8.78
N VAL A 316 -23.11 -1.32 8.10
CA VAL A 316 -23.71 -1.93 6.88
C VAL A 316 -22.64 -2.14 5.80
N PHE A 317 -21.77 -1.16 5.59
CA PHE A 317 -20.66 -1.27 4.64
C PHE A 317 -19.68 -2.40 5.00
N TRP A 318 -19.34 -2.60 6.27
CA TRP A 318 -18.51 -3.75 6.67
C TRP A 318 -19.19 -5.10 6.44
N GLY A 319 -20.52 -5.15 6.60
CA GLY A 319 -21.31 -6.31 6.18
C GLY A 319 -21.24 -6.57 4.67
N LEU A 320 -21.23 -5.52 3.86
CA LEU A 320 -21.04 -5.63 2.40
C LEU A 320 -19.63 -6.13 2.05
N MET A 321 -18.58 -5.72 2.76
CA MET A 321 -17.22 -6.27 2.57
C MET A 321 -17.16 -7.76 2.89
N THR A 322 -17.87 -8.21 3.94
CA THR A 322 -18.02 -9.64 4.23
C THR A 322 -18.79 -10.36 3.11
N LEU A 323 -19.86 -9.77 2.58
CA LEU A 323 -20.58 -10.31 1.43
C LEU A 323 -19.69 -10.45 0.20
N ASP A 324 -18.89 -9.43 -0.14
CA ASP A 324 -17.96 -9.49 -1.27
C ASP A 324 -17.01 -10.70 -1.16
N GLN A 325 -16.50 -10.98 0.05
CA GLN A 325 -15.63 -12.13 0.29
C GLN A 325 -16.36 -13.46 0.22
N LEU A 326 -17.62 -13.54 0.67
CA LEU A 326 -18.47 -14.72 0.46
C LEU A 326 -18.70 -14.98 -1.03
N LEU A 327 -18.95 -13.93 -1.83
CA LEU A 327 -19.11 -14.02 -3.28
C LEU A 327 -17.80 -14.39 -3.98
N ARG A 328 -16.66 -13.90 -3.49
CA ARG A 328 -15.31 -14.26 -3.97
C ARG A 328 -14.99 -15.75 -3.78
N GLY A 329 -15.38 -16.35 -2.65
CA GLY A 329 -15.17 -17.77 -2.35
C GLY A 329 -13.70 -18.20 -2.43
N SER A 330 -13.38 -19.15 -3.31
CA SER A 330 -12.01 -19.65 -3.53
C SER A 330 -11.09 -18.68 -4.27
N GLY A 331 -11.62 -17.58 -4.83
CA GLY A 331 -10.86 -16.63 -5.65
C GLY A 331 -10.45 -17.16 -7.03
N MET A 332 -10.84 -18.39 -7.39
CA MET A 332 -10.53 -18.98 -8.71
C MET A 332 -11.39 -18.41 -9.85
N LYS A 333 -12.50 -17.78 -9.51
CA LYS A 333 -13.45 -17.16 -10.44
C LYS A 333 -13.95 -15.83 -9.86
N ASP A 334 -14.59 -15.05 -10.70
CA ASP A 334 -15.06 -13.71 -10.32
C ASP A 334 -16.10 -13.77 -9.19
N CYS A 335 -16.98 -14.80 -9.23
CA CYS A 335 -17.97 -15.09 -8.21
C CYS A 335 -18.30 -16.59 -8.11
N VAL A 336 -18.56 -17.08 -6.89
CA VAL A 336 -19.13 -18.41 -6.63
C VAL A 336 -20.49 -18.61 -7.30
N ASP A 337 -20.96 -19.85 -7.40
CA ASP A 337 -22.31 -20.14 -7.90
C ASP A 337 -23.35 -20.02 -6.79
N ALA A 338 -22.97 -20.38 -5.56
CA ALA A 338 -23.84 -20.31 -4.41
C ALA A 338 -23.08 -19.99 -3.12
N ILE A 339 -23.80 -19.49 -2.12
CA ILE A 339 -23.30 -19.29 -0.75
C ILE A 339 -24.18 -20.10 0.22
N PRO A 340 -23.62 -20.59 1.34
CA PRO A 340 -24.41 -21.33 2.33
C PRO A 340 -25.35 -20.38 3.09
N GLN A 341 -26.41 -20.94 3.65
CA GLN A 341 -27.23 -20.19 4.61
C GLN A 341 -26.46 -20.06 5.92
N LEU A 342 -26.37 -18.84 6.45
CA LEU A 342 -25.54 -18.53 7.61
C LEU A 342 -26.03 -17.25 8.31
N THR A 343 -25.58 -17.07 9.54
CA THR A 343 -25.70 -15.81 10.29
C THR A 343 -24.32 -15.42 10.79
N ILE A 344 -23.96 -14.15 10.61
CA ILE A 344 -22.76 -13.52 11.17
C ILE A 344 -23.21 -12.36 12.05
N LYS A 345 -22.58 -12.22 13.21
CA LYS A 345 -22.62 -11.02 14.05
C LYS A 345 -21.19 -10.61 14.30
N ASP A 346 -20.89 -9.36 14.05
CA ASP A 346 -19.50 -8.94 13.98
C ASP A 346 -19.34 -7.47 14.39
N THR A 347 -18.20 -7.16 14.98
CA THR A 347 -17.82 -5.86 15.51
C THR A 347 -16.30 -5.78 15.52
N PRO A 348 -15.70 -4.59 15.31
CA PRO A 348 -14.25 -4.46 15.43
C PRO A 348 -13.79 -4.63 16.88
N ARG A 349 -12.50 -4.98 17.03
CA ARG A 349 -11.81 -4.99 18.33
C ARG A 349 -11.23 -3.62 18.67
N THR A 350 -10.79 -2.85 17.67
CA THR A 350 -10.18 -1.53 17.84
C THR A 350 -10.88 -0.46 17.00
N HIS A 351 -10.79 0.80 17.42
CA HIS A 351 -11.46 1.92 16.76
C HIS A 351 -10.81 2.29 15.42
N VAL A 352 -9.48 2.39 15.39
CA VAL A 352 -8.72 2.72 14.18
C VAL A 352 -7.90 1.51 13.73
N ARG A 353 -7.94 1.25 12.43
CA ARG A 353 -7.20 0.19 11.74
C ARG A 353 -6.61 0.81 10.47
N GLU A 354 -5.39 1.32 10.59
CA GLU A 354 -4.82 2.21 9.59
C GLU A 354 -3.66 1.58 8.81
N LEU A 355 -3.48 2.08 7.59
CA LEU A 355 -2.19 2.03 6.90
C LEU A 355 -1.67 3.45 6.73
N MET A 356 -0.38 3.64 6.99
CA MET A 356 0.32 4.88 6.67
C MET A 356 1.08 4.70 5.36
N VAL A 357 0.98 5.70 4.47
CA VAL A 357 1.81 5.80 3.27
C VAL A 357 2.64 7.06 3.30
N ASP A 358 3.86 6.96 2.78
CA ASP A 358 4.86 8.03 2.75
C ASP A 358 5.04 8.57 1.33
N PRO A 359 4.32 9.63 0.93
CA PRO A 359 4.60 10.35 -0.30
C PRO A 359 5.82 11.28 -0.21
N ALA A 360 6.36 11.57 0.98
CA ALA A 360 7.46 12.53 1.17
C ALA A 360 8.77 11.97 0.59
N ARG A 361 9.14 10.73 0.91
CA ARG A 361 10.35 10.09 0.39
C ARG A 361 10.15 9.71 -1.09
N THR A 362 9.11 8.96 -1.45
CA THR A 362 8.75 8.69 -2.85
C THR A 362 7.33 9.16 -3.13
N PHE A 363 7.17 10.10 -4.06
CA PHE A 363 5.85 10.63 -4.39
C PHE A 363 4.92 9.57 -5.00
N ILE A 364 3.68 9.52 -4.49
CA ILE A 364 2.62 8.63 -4.98
C ILE A 364 1.68 9.47 -5.85
N PRO A 365 1.51 9.17 -7.15
CA PRO A 365 0.56 9.91 -7.97
C PRO A 365 -0.86 9.84 -7.42
N TYR A 366 -1.64 10.91 -7.64
CA TYR A 366 -2.98 11.07 -7.06
C TYR A 366 -3.91 9.88 -7.35
N GLU A 367 -3.95 9.44 -8.61
CA GLU A 367 -4.81 8.33 -9.03
C GLU A 367 -4.46 7.03 -8.31
N ASP A 368 -3.16 6.74 -8.14
CA ASP A 368 -2.69 5.55 -7.44
C ASP A 368 -2.99 5.60 -5.94
N LEU A 369 -2.83 6.77 -5.31
CA LEU A 369 -3.20 6.97 -3.91
C LEU A 369 -4.70 6.75 -3.69
N ARG A 370 -5.53 7.26 -4.61
CA ARG A 370 -6.98 7.07 -4.58
C ARG A 370 -7.36 5.59 -4.75
N ASP A 371 -6.72 4.89 -5.68
CA ASP A 371 -7.01 3.49 -6.01
C ASP A 371 -6.50 2.49 -4.95
N PHE A 372 -5.70 2.95 -3.97
CA PHE A 372 -5.30 2.17 -2.79
C PHE A 372 -6.45 1.96 -1.78
N ILE A 373 -7.32 2.96 -1.63
CA ILE A 373 -8.39 3.01 -0.62
C ILE A 373 -9.37 1.82 -0.71
N PRO A 374 -9.90 1.44 -1.90
CA PRO A 374 -10.86 0.34 -1.98
C PRO A 374 -10.25 -1.00 -1.55
N GLU A 375 -8.95 -1.20 -1.75
CA GLU A 375 -8.27 -2.44 -1.33
C GLU A 375 -8.12 -2.50 0.19
N MET A 376 -7.82 -1.38 0.84
CA MET A 376 -7.81 -1.28 2.31
C MET A 376 -9.18 -1.61 2.91
N ALA A 377 -10.22 -0.96 2.38
CA ALA A 377 -11.59 -1.10 2.85
C ALA A 377 -12.12 -2.54 2.69
N ARG A 378 -11.68 -3.27 1.66
CA ARG A 378 -12.02 -4.69 1.44
C ARG A 378 -11.71 -5.58 2.65
N TYR A 379 -10.68 -5.21 3.42
CA TYR A 379 -10.25 -5.92 4.62
C TYR A 379 -10.62 -5.17 5.91
N LYS A 380 -11.52 -4.19 5.83
CA LYS A 380 -12.05 -3.41 6.97
C LYS A 380 -11.03 -2.49 7.64
N LEU A 381 -9.95 -2.13 6.96
CA LEU A 381 -9.10 -1.00 7.35
C LEU A 381 -9.89 0.30 7.10
N ASN A 382 -9.89 1.21 8.07
CA ASN A 382 -10.80 2.36 8.09
C ASN A 382 -10.08 3.72 8.17
N ALA A 383 -8.75 3.75 8.09
CA ALA A 383 -8.00 4.98 8.06
C ALA A 383 -6.76 4.87 7.14
N LEU A 384 -6.50 5.94 6.40
CA LEU A 384 -5.29 6.15 5.61
C LEU A 384 -4.55 7.35 6.20
N HIS A 385 -3.40 7.08 6.79
CA HIS A 385 -2.51 8.08 7.36
C HIS A 385 -1.54 8.55 6.26
N LEU A 386 -1.55 9.86 5.98
CA LEU A 386 -0.71 10.48 4.95
C LEU A 386 0.46 11.21 5.59
N HIS A 387 1.66 10.64 5.48
CA HIS A 387 2.92 11.26 5.88
C HIS A 387 3.36 12.32 4.83
N LEU A 388 2.76 13.51 4.89
CA LEU A 388 2.78 14.48 3.78
C LEU A 388 4.07 15.30 3.67
N VAL A 389 4.89 15.34 4.71
CA VAL A 389 6.07 16.19 4.78
C VAL A 389 7.19 15.46 5.48
N ASP A 390 8.41 15.61 4.98
CA ASP A 390 9.63 15.11 5.62
C ASP A 390 10.83 15.95 5.13
N ASP A 391 12.04 15.59 5.56
CA ASP A 391 13.29 16.23 5.15
C ASP A 391 13.49 16.28 3.63
N GLN A 392 13.03 15.25 2.93
CA GLN A 392 13.28 15.08 1.50
C GLN A 392 12.19 15.69 0.62
N ALA A 393 11.02 16.06 1.16
CA ALA A 393 10.04 16.86 0.42
C ALA A 393 8.83 17.34 1.25
N TRP A 394 8.23 18.43 0.78
CA TRP A 394 6.90 18.88 1.18
C TRP A 394 5.85 18.55 0.09
N ARG A 395 4.80 17.79 0.42
CA ARG A 395 3.87 17.22 -0.58
C ARG A 395 2.48 17.81 -0.64
N ILE A 396 2.12 18.81 0.17
CA ILE A 396 0.78 19.38 0.15
C ILE A 396 0.77 20.89 -0.14
N GLU A 397 -0.13 21.35 -1.00
CA GLU A 397 -0.29 22.78 -1.27
C GLU A 397 -0.75 23.57 -0.04
N ILE A 398 0.05 24.55 0.37
CA ILE A 398 -0.31 25.59 1.34
C ILE A 398 -0.31 26.93 0.62
N LYS A 399 -1.48 27.52 0.41
CA LYS A 399 -1.63 28.74 -0.41
C LYS A 399 -0.92 29.93 0.20
N LYS A 400 -0.83 30.00 1.52
CA LYS A 400 -0.06 31.02 2.24
C LYS A 400 1.44 30.92 1.98
N TYR A 401 1.95 29.73 1.68
CA TYR A 401 3.37 29.41 1.51
C TYR A 401 3.62 28.63 0.20
N PRO A 402 3.38 29.24 -0.97
CA PRO A 402 3.50 28.55 -2.27
C PRO A 402 4.91 28.04 -2.56
N GLN A 403 5.94 28.56 -1.88
CA GLN A 403 7.32 28.10 -2.00
C GLN A 403 7.49 26.64 -1.57
N LEU A 404 6.69 26.14 -0.63
CA LEU A 404 6.77 24.76 -0.14
C LEU A 404 6.60 23.76 -1.28
N THR A 405 5.60 23.94 -2.13
CA THR A 405 5.38 23.05 -3.27
C THR A 405 6.16 23.48 -4.51
N ALA A 406 6.38 24.78 -4.73
CA ALA A 406 7.10 25.27 -5.90
C ALA A 406 8.60 24.91 -5.88
N GLN A 407 9.21 24.74 -4.69
CA GLN A 407 10.65 24.51 -4.55
C GLN A 407 10.97 23.28 -3.69
N ALA A 408 10.25 23.07 -2.58
CA ALA A 408 10.57 21.98 -1.64
C ALA A 408 9.83 20.66 -1.91
N SER A 409 9.04 20.56 -2.98
CA SER A 409 8.44 19.30 -3.43
C SER A 409 9.34 18.49 -4.37
N SER A 410 10.49 19.03 -4.77
CA SER A 410 11.31 18.45 -5.82
C SER A 410 12.78 18.36 -5.40
N ARG A 411 13.43 17.26 -5.77
CA ARG A 411 14.86 17.05 -5.55
C ARG A 411 15.46 16.11 -6.60
N TRP A 412 16.79 16.11 -6.67
CA TRP A 412 17.55 15.18 -7.50
C TRP A 412 18.16 14.08 -6.63
N GLY A 413 17.59 12.88 -6.74
CA GLY A 413 18.10 11.67 -6.12
C GLY A 413 17.70 11.44 -4.66
N MET A 414 18.02 10.22 -4.22
CA MET A 414 17.92 9.75 -2.84
C MET A 414 18.96 8.64 -2.64
N ASP A 415 20.00 8.96 -1.88
CA ASP A 415 21.19 8.13 -1.65
C ASP A 415 21.86 7.61 -2.93
N ASP A 416 21.67 6.33 -3.30
CA ASP A 416 22.26 5.72 -4.50
C ASP A 416 21.35 5.81 -5.72
N ILE A 417 20.08 6.21 -5.54
CA ILE A 417 19.12 6.35 -6.63
C ILE A 417 19.23 7.77 -7.19
N GLU A 418 19.88 7.92 -8.33
CA GLU A 418 20.02 9.21 -9.03
C GLU A 418 18.86 9.45 -10.00
N ALA A 419 17.66 9.68 -9.46
CA ALA A 419 16.45 9.95 -10.25
C ALA A 419 15.77 11.26 -9.80
N PRO A 420 15.02 11.95 -10.69
CA PRO A 420 14.23 13.11 -10.29
C PRO A 420 13.03 12.67 -9.44
N TYR A 421 12.93 13.20 -8.21
CA TYR A 421 11.74 13.08 -7.37
C TYR A 421 10.99 14.39 -7.41
N ASN A 422 9.72 14.36 -7.81
CA ASN A 422 8.88 15.54 -7.96
C ASN A 422 7.41 15.18 -7.72
N GLY A 423 6.60 16.19 -7.41
CA GLY A 423 5.17 16.05 -7.23
C GLY A 423 4.68 16.52 -5.86
N PHE A 424 3.44 16.98 -5.83
CA PHE A 424 2.72 17.37 -4.63
C PHE A 424 1.22 17.25 -4.93
N TYR A 425 0.40 17.25 -3.88
CA TYR A 425 -1.04 17.27 -3.96
C TYR A 425 -1.57 18.69 -3.82
N THR A 426 -2.43 19.08 -4.75
CA THR A 426 -3.23 20.29 -4.61
C THR A 426 -4.27 20.11 -3.51
N GLN A 427 -4.78 21.22 -2.95
CA GLN A 427 -5.86 21.13 -1.98
C GLN A 427 -7.14 20.53 -2.59
N GLU A 428 -7.38 20.75 -3.88
CA GLU A 428 -8.52 20.17 -4.60
C GLU A 428 -8.43 18.65 -4.69
N GLN A 429 -7.25 18.12 -5.06
CA GLN A 429 -7.00 16.68 -5.06
C GLN A 429 -7.20 16.06 -3.67
N MET A 430 -6.75 16.72 -2.61
CA MET A 430 -6.94 16.20 -1.25
C MET A 430 -8.41 16.25 -0.79
N ARG A 431 -9.18 17.27 -1.20
CA ARG A 431 -10.63 17.30 -0.96
C ARG A 431 -11.37 16.20 -1.73
N ASP A 432 -10.97 15.96 -2.98
CA ASP A 432 -11.51 14.87 -3.78
C ASP A 432 -11.15 13.51 -3.18
N LEU A 433 -9.91 13.32 -2.70
CA LEU A 433 -9.49 12.11 -1.99
C LEU A 433 -10.34 11.84 -0.75
N VAL A 434 -10.53 12.85 0.09
CA VAL A 434 -11.38 12.75 1.30
C VAL A 434 -12.79 12.31 0.92
N LYS A 435 -13.42 12.99 -0.05
CA LYS A 435 -14.77 12.65 -0.50
C LYS A 435 -14.85 11.24 -1.11
N PHE A 436 -13.81 10.83 -1.84
CA PHE A 436 -13.72 9.48 -2.38
C PHE A 436 -13.60 8.44 -1.26
N ALA A 437 -12.74 8.70 -0.26
CA ALA A 437 -12.51 7.82 0.88
C ALA A 437 -13.75 7.64 1.76
N GLU A 438 -14.56 8.69 1.92
CA GLU A 438 -15.85 8.64 2.62
C GLU A 438 -16.80 7.58 2.05
N ARG A 439 -16.79 7.35 0.72
CA ARG A 439 -17.60 6.28 0.09
C ARG A 439 -17.25 4.89 0.61
N TYR A 440 -16.02 4.71 1.08
CA TYR A 440 -15.48 3.46 1.60
C TYR A 440 -15.34 3.47 3.13
N HIS A 441 -15.89 4.48 3.81
CA HIS A 441 -15.75 4.69 5.25
C HIS A 441 -14.29 4.71 5.74
N VAL A 442 -13.38 5.21 4.90
CA VAL A 442 -11.95 5.39 5.22
C VAL A 442 -11.69 6.86 5.59
N GLU A 443 -11.17 7.11 6.78
CA GLU A 443 -10.77 8.43 7.25
C GLU A 443 -9.36 8.77 6.74
N ILE A 444 -9.16 9.98 6.19
CA ILE A 444 -7.85 10.46 5.76
C ILE A 444 -7.24 11.30 6.90
N ILE A 445 -6.17 10.80 7.50
CA ILE A 445 -5.47 11.45 8.62
C ILE A 445 -4.19 12.10 8.08
N PRO A 446 -4.09 13.45 8.03
CA PRO A 446 -2.89 14.11 7.56
C PRO A 446 -1.83 14.20 8.67
N GLU A 447 -0.57 14.05 8.29
CA GLU A 447 0.60 14.32 9.12
C GLU A 447 1.36 15.54 8.64
N ILE A 448 1.70 16.42 9.58
CA ILE A 448 2.69 17.49 9.40
C ILE A 448 3.71 17.32 10.52
N GLU A 449 4.94 16.95 10.15
CA GLU A 449 6.03 16.69 11.08
C GLU A 449 6.40 17.89 11.94
N MET A 450 6.77 17.64 13.20
CA MET A 450 7.42 18.65 14.05
C MET A 450 8.02 18.01 15.32
N PRO A 451 9.14 18.54 15.85
CA PRO A 451 9.98 19.60 15.30
C PRO A 451 11.08 19.08 14.37
N GLY A 452 11.24 17.76 14.25
CA GLY A 452 12.16 17.11 13.30
C GLY A 452 11.55 17.02 11.90
N HIS A 453 12.25 16.34 10.99
CA HIS A 453 11.72 15.97 9.67
C HIS A 453 11.17 17.13 8.83
N GLU A 454 11.75 18.32 8.99
CA GLU A 454 11.24 19.56 8.38
C GLU A 454 12.27 20.23 7.44
N VAL A 455 13.34 19.52 7.03
CA VAL A 455 14.37 20.11 6.15
C VAL A 455 13.79 20.63 4.83
N ALA A 456 12.73 20.02 4.29
CA ALA A 456 12.04 20.53 3.11
C ALA A 456 11.47 21.94 3.35
N ALA A 457 10.72 22.16 4.43
CA ALA A 457 10.22 23.50 4.77
C ALA A 457 11.36 24.47 5.10
N ILE A 458 12.37 24.02 5.86
CA ILE A 458 13.54 24.82 6.24
C ILE A 458 14.33 25.29 5.00
N SER A 459 14.37 24.49 3.93
CA SER A 459 15.09 24.85 2.70
C SER A 459 14.56 26.12 2.02
N VAL A 460 13.30 26.47 2.29
CA VAL A 460 12.62 27.66 1.75
C VAL A 460 12.27 28.69 2.82
N PHE A 461 12.15 28.29 4.08
CA PHE A 461 11.91 29.14 5.24
C PHE A 461 12.96 28.89 6.33
N PRO A 462 14.22 29.33 6.12
CA PRO A 462 15.29 29.07 7.08
C PRO A 462 15.00 29.65 8.48
N GLU A 463 14.16 30.69 8.59
CA GLU A 463 13.71 31.32 9.83
C GLU A 463 13.02 30.36 10.82
N LEU A 464 12.63 29.18 10.34
CA LEU A 464 12.13 28.07 11.15
C LEU A 464 13.19 27.47 12.08
N THR A 465 14.48 27.64 11.80
CA THR A 465 15.58 27.06 12.60
C THR A 465 16.25 28.09 13.53
N CYS A 466 17.01 27.59 14.51
CA CYS A 466 17.76 28.43 15.44
C CYS A 466 18.81 29.31 14.75
N HIS A 467 19.48 28.77 13.74
CA HIS A 467 20.57 29.44 13.02
C HIS A 467 20.11 30.20 11.77
N GLN A 468 18.85 30.02 11.35
CA GLN A 468 18.27 30.67 10.18
C GLN A 468 19.11 30.48 8.92
N ARG A 469 19.66 29.27 8.76
CA ARG A 469 20.52 28.91 7.64
C ARG A 469 19.71 28.20 6.58
N GLN A 470 19.77 28.70 5.35
CA GLN A 470 19.22 27.99 4.22
C GLN A 470 20.06 26.73 3.93
N VAL A 471 19.41 25.59 3.89
CA VAL A 471 19.99 24.28 3.55
C VAL A 471 19.26 23.72 2.32
N PRO A 472 19.91 22.88 1.48
CA PRO A 472 19.21 22.21 0.41
C PRO A 472 18.20 21.19 0.97
N VAL A 473 17.15 20.89 0.19
CA VAL A 473 16.30 19.72 0.44
C VAL A 473 17.18 18.48 0.56
N ARG A 474 16.92 17.64 1.55
CA ARG A 474 17.78 16.51 1.85
C ARG A 474 17.65 15.43 0.76
N THR A 475 18.78 14.85 0.37
CA THR A 475 18.86 13.76 -0.63
C THR A 475 19.36 12.46 -0.02
N THR A 476 19.33 12.34 1.31
CA THR A 476 19.74 11.15 2.06
C THR A 476 18.63 10.72 3.01
N CYS A 477 18.53 9.41 3.23
CA CYS A 477 17.65 8.84 4.25
C CYS A 477 18.21 9.03 5.68
N GLY A 478 17.42 8.69 6.69
CA GLY A 478 17.77 8.75 8.12
C GLY A 478 17.43 10.08 8.78
N VAL A 479 18.05 10.38 9.94
CA VAL A 479 17.69 11.51 10.82
C VAL A 479 18.46 12.79 10.50
N SER A 480 17.79 13.94 10.56
CA SER A 480 18.39 15.28 10.43
C SER A 480 18.59 15.92 11.81
N ASN A 481 19.62 16.77 11.93
CA ASN A 481 19.85 17.58 13.14
C ASN A 481 19.19 18.97 13.07
N GLU A 482 18.54 19.30 11.95
CA GLU A 482 17.85 20.58 11.77
C GLU A 482 16.45 20.47 12.38
N LEU A 483 16.23 21.10 13.54
CA LEU A 483 14.93 21.14 14.22
C LEU A 483 14.28 22.53 14.12
N LEU A 484 12.95 22.54 14.09
CA LEU A 484 12.16 23.77 14.28
C LEU A 484 12.55 24.45 15.61
N CYS A 485 12.64 25.78 15.60
CA CYS A 485 13.06 26.58 16.74
C CYS A 485 11.87 26.90 17.65
N PRO A 486 11.78 26.32 18.87
CA PRO A 486 10.68 26.58 19.79
C PRO A 486 10.68 28.01 20.34
N GLY A 487 11.84 28.69 20.33
CA GLY A 487 11.98 30.09 20.74
C GLY A 487 11.60 31.12 19.66
N SER A 488 11.26 30.70 18.44
CA SER A 488 10.89 31.61 17.34
C SER A 488 9.37 31.71 17.20
N GLU A 489 8.79 32.91 17.31
CA GLU A 489 7.34 33.07 17.08
C GLU A 489 6.92 32.73 15.64
N PHE A 490 7.84 32.91 14.67
CA PHE A 490 7.61 32.53 13.29
C PHE A 490 7.28 31.04 13.13
N THR A 491 7.84 30.14 13.95
CA THR A 491 7.50 28.71 13.96
C THR A 491 6.02 28.48 14.18
N TYR A 492 5.43 29.18 15.16
CA TYR A 492 4.01 29.05 15.48
C TYR A 492 3.11 29.76 14.48
N GLU A 493 3.56 30.88 13.91
CA GLU A 493 2.86 31.53 12.79
C GLU A 493 2.79 30.60 11.57
N PHE A 494 3.92 29.99 11.21
CA PHE A 494 4.03 29.05 10.11
C PHE A 494 3.11 27.86 10.30
N LEU A 495 3.29 27.11 11.38
CA LEU A 495 2.48 25.93 11.68
C LEU A 495 0.99 26.29 11.83
N GLY A 496 0.69 27.44 12.45
CA GLY A 496 -0.69 27.89 12.59
C GLY A 496 -1.38 28.20 11.25
N ASN A 497 -0.66 28.82 10.31
CA ASN A 497 -1.17 29.04 8.96
C ASN A 497 -1.32 27.73 8.17
N VAL A 498 -0.35 26.81 8.30
CA VAL A 498 -0.41 25.47 7.71
C VAL A 498 -1.65 24.73 8.22
N PHE A 499 -1.81 24.57 9.53
CA PHE A 499 -2.95 23.85 10.11
C PHE A 499 -4.29 24.51 9.80
N LYS A 500 -4.36 25.85 9.76
CA LYS A 500 -5.57 26.57 9.35
C LYS A 500 -6.03 26.17 7.94
N GLU A 501 -5.11 25.92 7.02
CA GLU A 501 -5.46 25.42 5.68
C GLU A 501 -5.80 23.92 5.70
N LEU A 502 -5.03 23.09 6.40
CA LEU A 502 -5.27 21.64 6.49
C LEU A 502 -6.64 21.30 7.07
N VAL A 503 -7.06 21.95 8.17
CA VAL A 503 -8.35 21.64 8.83
C VAL A 503 -9.55 21.94 7.92
N SER A 504 -9.37 22.80 6.93
CA SER A 504 -10.40 23.07 5.92
C SER A 504 -10.51 21.94 4.89
N ILE A 505 -9.43 21.20 4.65
CA ILE A 505 -9.31 20.12 3.66
C ILE A 505 -9.73 18.78 4.28
N PHE A 506 -9.20 18.48 5.47
CA PHE A 506 -9.34 17.19 6.14
C PHE A 506 -10.39 17.28 7.27
N PRO A 507 -11.59 16.69 7.08
CA PRO A 507 -12.62 16.68 8.11
C PRO A 507 -12.26 15.77 9.29
N SER A 508 -11.30 14.85 9.11
CA SER A 508 -10.81 13.93 10.12
C SER A 508 -10.67 14.60 11.49
N LYS A 509 -11.11 13.91 12.54
CA LYS A 509 -10.96 14.43 13.91
C LYS A 509 -9.50 14.48 14.33
N TYR A 510 -8.64 13.75 13.64
CA TYR A 510 -7.25 13.56 13.98
C TYR A 510 -6.32 14.33 13.05
N ILE A 511 -5.22 14.83 13.62
CA ILE A 511 -4.07 15.37 12.89
C ILE A 511 -2.83 14.79 13.54
N HIS A 512 -1.97 14.17 12.74
CA HIS A 512 -0.69 13.65 13.21
C HIS A 512 0.35 14.77 13.17
N LEU A 513 1.11 14.89 14.26
CA LEU A 513 2.12 15.93 14.47
C LEU A 513 3.55 15.39 14.28
N GLY A 514 3.70 14.13 13.90
CA GLY A 514 4.99 13.45 13.86
C GLY A 514 5.60 13.34 15.25
N GLY A 515 6.79 13.93 15.42
CA GLY A 515 7.44 14.08 16.72
C GLY A 515 8.55 13.09 17.01
N ASP A 516 8.82 12.20 16.07
CA ASP A 516 9.87 11.21 16.10
C ASP A 516 11.25 11.80 15.80
N GLU A 517 12.27 11.06 16.25
CA GLU A 517 13.69 11.24 15.97
C GLU A 517 14.29 12.63 16.28
N ALA A 518 13.51 13.50 16.94
CA ALA A 518 13.92 14.79 17.48
C ALA A 518 14.61 14.67 18.85
N GLY A 519 15.34 13.58 19.06
CA GLY A 519 16.11 13.29 20.28
C GLY A 519 17.55 13.80 20.21
N ASN A 520 18.42 13.31 21.09
CA ASN A 520 19.85 13.62 21.00
C ASN A 520 20.51 12.87 19.82
N PRO A 521 21.38 13.51 19.01
CA PRO A 521 21.98 14.84 19.20
C PRO A 521 21.20 16.02 18.59
N ALA A 522 20.08 15.81 17.88
CA ALA A 522 19.34 16.89 17.22
C ALA A 522 18.89 18.00 18.19
N LEU A 523 18.52 17.64 19.43
CA LEU A 523 18.20 18.61 20.50
C LEU A 523 19.32 19.59 20.83
N ASP A 524 20.58 19.29 20.49
CA ASP A 524 21.72 20.17 20.77
C ASP A 524 21.59 21.53 20.06
N CYS A 525 20.88 21.62 18.93
CA CYS A 525 20.71 22.87 18.19
C CYS A 525 20.00 23.97 18.99
N TRP A 526 19.24 23.62 20.04
CA TRP A 526 18.57 24.59 20.92
C TRP A 526 19.44 25.06 22.08
N THR A 527 20.54 24.37 22.38
CA THR A 527 21.39 24.65 23.54
C THR A 527 22.01 26.03 23.45
N ASP A 528 22.56 26.41 22.29
CA ASP A 528 23.24 27.70 22.14
C ASP A 528 22.39 28.78 21.45
N CYS A 529 21.11 28.49 21.19
CA CYS A 529 20.22 29.43 20.53
C CYS A 529 19.75 30.55 21.48
N PRO A 530 20.00 31.85 21.20
CA PRO A 530 19.58 32.94 22.07
C PRO A 530 18.07 33.01 22.32
N LYS A 531 17.26 32.69 21.29
CA LYS A 531 15.80 32.63 21.41
C LYS A 531 15.35 31.50 22.34
N CYS A 532 15.96 30.32 22.22
CA CYS A 532 15.67 29.18 23.09
C CYS A 532 16.14 29.45 24.53
N GLN A 533 17.26 30.13 24.72
CA GLN A 533 17.74 30.55 26.05
C GLN A 533 16.79 31.55 26.71
N ALA A 534 16.30 32.55 25.96
CA ALA A 534 15.28 33.47 26.45
C ALA A 534 13.97 32.74 26.81
N LEU A 535 13.58 31.74 26.01
CA LEU A 535 12.42 30.90 26.32
C LEU A 535 12.64 30.05 27.58
N LYS A 536 13.82 29.44 27.76
CA LYS A 536 14.18 28.71 29.00
C LYS A 536 14.01 29.59 30.23
N GLN A 537 14.52 30.82 30.18
CA GLN A 537 14.37 31.80 31.26
C GLN A 537 12.88 32.10 31.54
N LYS A 538 12.08 32.34 30.49
CA LYS A 538 10.63 32.58 30.61
C LYS A 538 9.88 31.41 31.24
N LEU A 539 10.29 30.17 30.95
CA LEU A 539 9.69 28.94 31.48
C LEU A 539 10.25 28.54 32.85
N GLY A 540 11.20 29.30 33.41
CA GLY A 540 11.84 28.95 34.68
C GLY A 540 12.75 27.72 34.60
N ILE A 541 13.22 27.36 33.41
CA ILE A 541 14.20 26.29 33.21
C ILE A 541 15.57 26.86 33.56
N THR A 542 16.03 26.58 34.78
CA THR A 542 17.23 27.22 35.37
C THR A 542 18.55 26.59 34.94
N THR A 543 18.53 25.37 34.39
CA THR A 543 19.74 24.72 33.87
C THR A 543 19.96 25.03 32.40
N THR A 544 21.22 25.25 32.05
CA THR A 544 21.68 25.35 30.67
C THR A 544 22.02 23.99 30.07
N ASP A 545 21.92 22.91 30.86
CA ASP A 545 22.17 21.54 30.40
C ASP A 545 21.23 21.17 29.24
N ARG A 546 21.83 20.61 28.20
CA ARG A 546 21.15 20.07 27.02
C ARG A 546 20.12 19.00 27.39
N SER A 547 20.33 18.27 28.49
CA SER A 547 19.46 17.20 28.98
C SER A 547 18.04 17.68 29.32
N GLU A 548 17.81 18.99 29.43
CA GLU A 548 16.50 19.61 29.68
C GLU A 548 15.85 20.23 28.43
N ASN A 549 16.46 20.10 27.24
CA ASN A 549 15.89 20.62 25.99
C ASN A 549 14.55 19.96 25.62
N TRP A 550 14.25 18.75 26.11
CA TRP A 550 12.93 18.11 25.96
C TRP A 550 11.78 18.98 26.48
N LYS A 551 12.02 19.86 27.46
CA LYS A 551 10.99 20.81 27.95
C LYS A 551 10.64 21.88 26.91
N LEU A 552 11.58 22.26 26.07
CA LEU A 552 11.32 23.19 24.96
C LEU A 552 10.53 22.51 23.84
N GLN A 553 10.81 21.22 23.58
CA GLN A 553 9.98 20.40 22.70
C GLN A 553 8.55 20.30 23.26
N GLY A 554 8.40 19.99 24.55
CA GLY A 554 7.11 19.97 25.24
C GLY A 554 6.35 21.29 25.10
N TYR A 555 7.02 22.44 25.27
CA TYR A 555 6.40 23.77 25.07
C TYR A 555 5.90 23.97 23.63
N LEU A 556 6.67 23.55 22.63
CA LEU A 556 6.26 23.64 21.22
C LEU A 556 5.01 22.78 20.97
N PHE A 557 5.02 21.52 21.42
CA PHE A 557 3.86 20.63 21.33
C PHE A 557 2.65 21.20 22.05
N ASP A 558 2.79 21.68 23.30
CA ASP A 558 1.68 22.23 24.07
C ASP A 558 1.00 23.40 23.36
N ARG A 559 1.76 24.29 22.71
CA ARG A 559 1.19 25.42 21.95
C ARG A 559 0.42 24.96 20.71
N ILE A 560 0.95 24.01 19.95
CA ILE A 560 0.30 23.50 18.74
C ILE A 560 -0.91 22.62 19.08
N ILE A 561 -0.79 21.75 20.08
CA ILE A 561 -1.89 20.95 20.62
C ILE A 561 -3.02 21.87 21.09
N LYS A 562 -2.69 22.93 21.83
CA LYS A 562 -3.68 23.93 22.27
C LYS A 562 -4.37 24.60 21.08
N LEU A 563 -3.62 25.01 20.06
CA LEU A 563 -4.20 25.59 18.83
C LEU A 563 -5.18 24.61 18.18
N LEU A 564 -4.75 23.37 17.92
CA LEU A 564 -5.55 22.36 17.25
C LEU A 564 -6.82 22.00 18.04
N ARG A 565 -6.70 21.88 19.37
CA ARG A 565 -7.81 21.51 20.24
C ARG A 565 -8.79 22.66 20.45
N ASP A 566 -8.29 23.81 20.91
CA ASP A 566 -9.13 24.92 21.37
C ASP A 566 -9.72 25.71 20.20
N THR A 567 -9.01 25.78 19.06
CA THR A 567 -9.43 26.57 17.89
C THR A 567 -10.04 25.72 16.79
N HIS A 568 -9.50 24.51 16.56
CA HIS A 568 -9.92 23.67 15.44
C HIS A 568 -10.66 22.40 15.85
N HIS A 569 -10.81 22.14 17.15
CA HIS A 569 -11.49 20.98 17.71
C HIS A 569 -10.97 19.65 17.15
N LYS A 570 -9.66 19.57 16.92
CA LYS A 570 -8.96 18.36 16.49
C LYS A 570 -8.29 17.67 17.68
N THR A 571 -8.12 16.36 17.56
CA THR A 571 -7.39 15.49 18.49
C THR A 571 -6.01 15.23 17.91
N PRO A 572 -4.94 15.77 18.50
CA PRO A 572 -3.59 15.55 18.00
C PRO A 572 -3.12 14.11 18.25
N MET A 573 -2.34 13.61 17.30
CA MET A 573 -1.63 12.33 17.39
C MET A 573 -0.12 12.55 17.23
N PHE A 574 0.71 11.70 17.81
CA PHE A 574 2.17 11.76 17.62
C PHE A 574 2.88 10.43 17.95
N TRP A 575 4.06 10.26 17.36
CA TRP A 575 4.96 9.14 17.63
C TRP A 575 5.46 9.18 19.08
N TYR A 576 5.40 8.04 19.80
CA TYR A 576 5.98 7.97 21.14
C TYR A 576 7.50 7.96 21.07
N GLU A 577 8.12 8.95 21.70
CA GLU A 577 9.58 9.05 21.87
C GLU A 577 9.96 9.02 23.35
N THR A 578 11.04 8.33 23.70
CA THR A 578 11.49 8.22 25.09
C THR A 578 11.95 9.55 25.69
N ASP A 579 12.36 10.49 24.85
CA ASP A 579 12.71 11.85 25.27
C ASP A 579 11.46 12.68 25.64
N PHE A 580 10.28 12.26 25.18
CA PHE A 580 9.00 12.89 25.48
C PHE A 580 8.41 12.35 26.79
N LYS A 581 8.91 12.88 27.90
CA LYS A 581 8.61 12.37 29.26
C LYS A 581 7.14 12.46 29.70
N LYS A 582 6.27 13.16 28.97
CA LYS A 582 4.85 13.36 29.29
C LYS A 582 4.02 13.36 28.01
N ILE A 583 2.98 12.54 27.98
CA ILE A 583 1.99 12.58 26.90
C ILE A 583 0.90 13.57 27.29
N GLN A 584 0.62 14.56 26.44
CA GLN A 584 -0.40 15.57 26.74
C GLN A 584 -1.79 14.92 26.86
N PRO A 585 -2.59 15.27 27.88
CA PRO A 585 -3.91 14.68 28.08
C PRO A 585 -4.82 14.85 26.86
N GLY A 586 -5.50 13.79 26.43
CA GLY A 586 -6.42 13.81 25.31
C GLY A 586 -5.76 13.74 23.92
N CYS A 587 -4.46 13.42 23.85
CA CYS A 587 -3.79 13.05 22.60
C CYS A 587 -3.77 11.53 22.42
N VAL A 588 -3.52 11.09 21.19
CA VAL A 588 -3.25 9.68 20.85
C VAL A 588 -1.75 9.54 20.58
N THR A 589 -1.11 8.50 21.11
CA THR A 589 0.32 8.24 20.86
C THR A 589 0.54 6.94 20.09
N PHE A 590 1.66 6.79 19.41
CA PHE A 590 1.99 5.59 18.63
C PHE A 590 3.18 4.82 19.21
N ALA A 591 3.00 3.55 19.53
CA ALA A 591 4.10 2.64 19.89
C ALA A 591 4.75 2.10 18.61
N TRP A 592 5.89 2.66 18.21
CA TRP A 592 6.50 2.36 16.91
C TRP A 592 7.91 1.76 16.99
N ARG A 593 8.74 2.19 17.95
CA ARG A 593 10.14 1.76 18.03
C ARG A 593 10.26 0.29 18.41
N ASN A 594 11.07 -0.44 17.63
CA ASN A 594 11.37 -1.84 17.90
C ASN A 594 11.92 -2.04 19.33
N GLY A 595 11.30 -2.94 20.09
CA GLY A 595 11.72 -3.28 21.45
C GLY A 595 11.38 -2.25 22.53
N LEU A 596 10.61 -1.19 22.20
CA LEU A 596 10.17 -0.18 23.17
C LEU A 596 8.65 -0.16 23.42
N THR A 597 7.91 -1.13 22.86
CA THR A 597 6.46 -1.26 22.96
C THR A 597 5.98 -1.18 24.40
N ASP A 598 6.51 -2.01 25.32
CA ASP A 598 6.11 -1.97 26.73
C ASP A 598 6.29 -0.60 27.39
N LYS A 599 7.36 0.12 27.06
CA LYS A 599 7.59 1.47 27.61
C LYS A 599 6.56 2.47 27.09
N ALA A 600 6.19 2.39 25.82
CA ALA A 600 5.16 3.24 25.24
C ALA A 600 3.79 2.97 25.89
N LEU A 601 3.47 1.70 26.12
CA LEU A 601 2.21 1.27 26.76
C LEU A 601 2.14 1.74 28.21
N ASP A 602 3.23 1.55 28.98
CA ASP A 602 3.30 2.00 30.37
C ASP A 602 3.19 3.54 30.44
N ALA A 603 3.79 4.27 29.50
CA ALA A 603 3.64 5.71 29.40
C ALA A 603 2.21 6.13 29.08
N ALA A 604 1.52 5.44 28.16
CA ALA A 604 0.13 5.73 27.84
C ALA A 604 -0.79 5.51 29.06
N VAL A 605 -0.63 4.40 29.77
CA VAL A 605 -1.40 4.12 31.01
C VAL A 605 -1.11 5.18 32.07
N ALA A 606 0.16 5.51 32.32
CA ALA A 606 0.56 6.49 33.34
C ALA A 606 0.03 7.90 33.05
N ASN A 607 -0.22 8.23 31.78
CA ASN A 607 -0.75 9.55 31.36
C ASN A 607 -2.24 9.51 31.00
N ASN A 608 -2.93 8.37 31.19
CA ASN A 608 -4.32 8.17 30.77
C ASN A 608 -4.54 8.56 29.28
N ALA A 609 -3.63 8.11 28.42
CA ALA A 609 -3.63 8.39 26.99
C ALA A 609 -4.09 7.18 26.19
N LEU A 610 -4.64 7.47 25.00
CA LEU A 610 -4.98 6.48 23.99
C LEU A 610 -3.72 6.12 23.19
N ILE A 611 -3.59 4.86 22.77
CA ILE A 611 -2.40 4.36 22.08
C ILE A 611 -2.73 3.54 20.82
N MET A 612 -2.05 3.89 19.73
CA MET A 612 -1.98 3.13 18.49
C MET A 612 -0.79 2.15 18.54
N LEU A 613 -1.06 0.88 18.22
CA LEU A 613 -0.03 -0.15 18.16
C LEU A 613 0.55 -0.22 16.74
N CYS A 614 1.80 0.18 16.60
CA CYS A 614 2.58 0.12 15.37
C CYS A 614 4.01 -0.43 15.56
N PRO A 615 4.24 -1.44 16.42
CA PRO A 615 5.60 -1.80 16.83
C PRO A 615 6.45 -2.28 15.64
N GLY A 616 7.70 -1.82 15.58
CA GLY A 616 8.62 -2.06 14.46
C GLY A 616 8.87 -3.53 14.14
N GLU A 617 8.75 -4.42 15.11
CA GLU A 617 8.82 -5.87 14.95
C GLU A 617 7.61 -6.51 14.25
N HIS A 618 6.48 -5.80 14.12
CA HIS A 618 5.24 -6.34 13.54
C HIS A 618 4.65 -5.51 12.40
N CYS A 619 4.81 -4.18 12.44
CA CYS A 619 4.00 -3.24 11.67
C CYS A 619 4.74 -2.42 10.61
N TYR A 620 6.07 -2.54 10.53
CA TYR A 620 6.86 -1.86 9.49
C TYR A 620 6.83 -2.68 8.21
N PHE A 621 6.01 -2.26 7.26
CA PHE A 621 5.80 -2.99 5.99
C PHE A 621 6.76 -2.56 4.90
N ASP A 622 7.47 -1.45 5.07
CA ASP A 622 8.66 -1.13 4.30
C ASP A 622 9.77 -2.18 4.45
N TYR A 623 9.84 -2.86 5.60
CA TYR A 623 10.76 -3.97 5.83
C TYR A 623 10.44 -5.16 4.90
N PRO A 624 11.47 -5.86 4.39
CA PRO A 624 11.27 -7.04 3.55
C PRO A 624 10.50 -8.13 4.30
N MET A 625 9.61 -8.84 3.61
CA MET A 625 8.82 -9.92 4.19
C MET A 625 9.61 -11.24 4.31
N ALA A 626 10.65 -11.39 3.48
CA ALA A 626 11.58 -12.51 3.53
C ALA A 626 13.02 -12.02 3.27
N LYS A 627 14.00 -12.78 3.74
CA LYS A 627 15.41 -12.52 3.43
C LYS A 627 15.62 -12.66 1.91
N GLY A 628 16.20 -11.63 1.29
CA GLY A 628 16.42 -11.59 -0.16
C GLY A 628 15.24 -11.02 -0.95
N ASP A 629 14.21 -10.51 -0.27
CA ASP A 629 13.08 -9.85 -0.94
C ASP A 629 13.47 -8.42 -1.37
N MET A 630 13.44 -8.19 -2.67
CA MET A 630 13.74 -6.91 -3.32
C MET A 630 12.65 -5.89 -3.10
N PRO A 631 12.91 -4.60 -2.80
CA PRO A 631 14.18 -3.86 -2.88
C PRO A 631 15.10 -4.16 -1.72
N GLU A 632 16.36 -4.46 -2.05
CA GLU A 632 17.30 -4.96 -1.06
C GLU A 632 18.31 -3.90 -0.61
N LYS A 633 18.08 -2.60 -0.81
CA LYS A 633 18.81 -1.58 -0.04
C LYS A 633 18.22 -1.46 1.37
N ASN A 634 18.31 -2.55 2.10
CA ASN A 634 18.03 -2.65 3.50
C ASN A 634 19.18 -1.97 4.28
N TRP A 635 18.91 -0.81 4.86
CA TRP A 635 19.86 -0.03 5.68
C TRP A 635 20.15 -0.69 7.05
N GLY A 636 20.05 -2.02 7.14
CA GLY A 636 19.97 -2.77 8.40
C GLY A 636 18.53 -3.08 8.83
N MET A 637 17.52 -2.77 8.01
CA MET A 637 16.12 -3.16 8.21
C MET A 637 15.99 -4.67 8.52
N PRO A 638 15.32 -5.06 9.60
CA PRO A 638 15.03 -6.47 9.87
C PRO A 638 14.02 -7.02 8.85
N VAL A 639 13.80 -8.33 8.90
CA VAL A 639 12.68 -8.96 8.18
C VAL A 639 11.47 -8.91 9.09
N THR A 640 10.33 -8.43 8.57
CA THR A 640 9.02 -8.55 9.24
C THR A 640 8.18 -9.50 8.41
N SER A 641 8.18 -10.78 8.77
CA SER A 641 7.45 -11.80 8.01
C SER A 641 5.93 -11.65 8.20
N LEU A 642 5.14 -12.30 7.34
CA LEU A 642 3.70 -12.35 7.54
C LEU A 642 3.32 -12.94 8.91
N LYS A 643 4.07 -13.94 9.37
CA LYS A 643 3.83 -14.57 10.67
C LYS A 643 4.15 -13.63 11.83
N ASP A 644 5.19 -12.80 11.69
CA ASP A 644 5.52 -11.79 12.69
C ASP A 644 4.38 -10.79 12.79
N THR A 645 3.92 -10.22 11.67
CA THR A 645 2.74 -9.33 11.68
C THR A 645 1.49 -10.02 12.24
N TYR A 646 1.22 -11.28 11.87
CA TYR A 646 0.08 -12.02 12.40
C TYR A 646 0.18 -12.28 13.90
N SER A 647 1.38 -12.36 14.46
CA SER A 647 1.55 -12.63 15.89
C SER A 647 1.26 -11.42 16.78
N LEU A 648 1.11 -10.22 16.20
CA LEU A 648 0.70 -9.02 16.92
C LEU A 648 -0.62 -9.25 17.66
N ASP A 649 -0.56 -9.24 18.99
CA ASP A 649 -1.71 -9.03 19.85
C ASP A 649 -1.72 -7.54 20.25
N PRO A 650 -2.67 -6.72 19.76
CA PRO A 650 -2.72 -5.30 20.07
C PRO A 650 -2.85 -4.98 21.57
N ALA A 651 -3.34 -5.92 22.39
CA ALA A 651 -3.40 -5.74 23.83
C ALA A 651 -2.04 -5.93 24.52
N TRP A 652 -1.05 -6.50 23.82
CA TRP A 652 0.30 -6.78 24.32
C TRP A 652 0.32 -7.50 25.69
N GLY A 653 -0.65 -8.37 25.93
CA GLY A 653 -0.81 -9.07 27.21
C GLY A 653 -1.23 -8.20 28.42
N LYS A 654 -1.55 -6.91 28.24
CA LYS A 654 -1.98 -6.00 29.33
C LYS A 654 -3.41 -6.24 29.84
N GLY A 655 -4.18 -7.11 29.18
CA GLY A 655 -5.51 -7.54 29.61
C GLY A 655 -6.65 -6.60 29.16
N LYS A 656 -7.87 -6.90 29.61
CA LYS A 656 -9.10 -6.30 29.09
C LYS A 656 -9.29 -4.83 29.49
N ASP A 657 -8.80 -4.45 30.67
CA ASP A 657 -8.91 -3.06 31.13
C ASP A 657 -8.10 -2.12 30.22
N PHE A 658 -6.85 -2.50 29.89
CA PHE A 658 -6.04 -1.76 28.91
C PHE A 658 -6.71 -1.69 27.53
N GLU A 659 -7.29 -2.80 27.05
CA GLU A 659 -8.01 -2.80 25.77
C GLU A 659 -9.18 -1.81 25.75
N ASN A 660 -9.90 -1.67 26.85
CA ASN A 660 -11.08 -0.82 26.91
C ASN A 660 -10.71 0.65 27.13
N ASP A 661 -9.66 0.91 27.93
CA ASP A 661 -9.34 2.26 28.42
C ASP A 661 -8.24 2.97 27.63
N ASN A 662 -7.31 2.22 27.00
CA ASN A 662 -6.12 2.79 26.36
C ASN A 662 -5.95 2.36 24.89
N LEU A 663 -6.25 1.12 24.52
CA LEU A 663 -6.03 0.62 23.16
C LEU A 663 -6.95 1.34 22.16
N PHE A 664 -6.35 2.17 21.31
CA PHE A 664 -7.08 2.94 20.32
C PHE A 664 -7.18 2.22 18.97
N GLY A 665 -6.09 1.58 18.54
CA GLY A 665 -6.00 1.02 17.21
C GLY A 665 -4.69 0.34 16.89
N VAL A 666 -4.61 -0.09 15.64
CA VAL A 666 -3.42 -0.69 15.03
C VAL A 666 -3.06 0.08 13.76
N ALA A 667 -1.77 0.20 13.50
CA ALA A 667 -1.24 0.86 12.32
C ALA A 667 -0.16 -0.01 11.67
N GLY A 668 -0.10 0.02 10.33
CA GLY A 668 0.99 -0.53 9.54
C GLY A 668 1.62 0.57 8.69
N THR A 669 2.94 0.74 8.77
CA THR A 669 3.65 1.85 8.12
C THR A 669 4.35 1.41 6.85
N LEU A 670 4.26 2.22 5.81
CA LEU A 670 4.94 2.04 4.52
C LEU A 670 5.84 3.24 4.24
N TRP A 671 6.94 3.33 4.99
CA TRP A 671 8.03 4.26 4.71
C TRP A 671 8.62 3.98 3.32
N SER A 672 8.87 5.02 2.53
CA SER A 672 9.03 4.87 1.08
C SER A 672 10.44 5.12 0.54
N GLU A 673 11.46 5.07 1.39
CA GLU A 673 12.88 5.15 1.00
C GLU A 673 13.23 4.12 -0.07
N CYS A 674 12.61 2.94 -0.01
CA CYS A 674 12.82 1.85 -0.97
C CYS A 674 11.55 1.51 -1.79
N ILE A 675 10.42 2.17 -1.56
CA ILE A 675 9.16 1.89 -2.27
C ILE A 675 9.03 2.89 -3.43
N THR A 676 9.64 2.56 -4.57
CA THR A 676 9.83 3.51 -5.68
C THR A 676 8.70 3.53 -6.73
N THR A 677 7.71 2.64 -6.63
CA THR A 677 6.54 2.61 -7.53
C THR A 677 5.24 2.30 -6.77
N PRO A 678 4.06 2.69 -7.29
CA PRO A 678 2.78 2.40 -6.66
C PRO A 678 2.51 0.90 -6.42
N GLU A 679 2.82 0.04 -7.38
CA GLU A 679 2.61 -1.41 -7.25
C GLU A 679 3.46 -2.03 -6.14
N ARG A 680 4.59 -1.36 -5.81
CA ARG A 680 5.46 -1.76 -4.72
C ARG A 680 4.82 -1.51 -3.35
N ILE A 681 3.95 -0.50 -3.23
CA ILE A 681 3.15 -0.25 -2.02
C ILE A 681 2.29 -1.47 -1.73
N TYR A 682 1.54 -1.96 -2.71
CA TYR A 682 0.70 -3.16 -2.55
C TYR A 682 1.54 -4.41 -2.28
N TYR A 683 2.68 -4.56 -2.97
CA TYR A 683 3.59 -5.68 -2.74
C TYR A 683 4.04 -5.76 -1.27
N GLN A 684 4.42 -4.61 -0.70
CA GLN A 684 4.90 -4.52 0.66
C GLN A 684 3.78 -4.63 1.69
N ALA A 685 2.64 -4.01 1.42
CA ALA A 685 1.49 -4.02 2.32
C ALA A 685 0.86 -5.41 2.41
N TYR A 686 0.61 -6.09 1.29
CA TYR A 686 -0.18 -7.32 1.27
C TYR A 686 0.70 -8.58 1.15
N PRO A 687 0.43 -9.64 1.94
CA PRO A 687 -0.75 -9.86 2.81
C PRO A 687 -0.64 -9.35 4.26
N ARG A 688 0.44 -8.67 4.67
CA ARG A 688 0.62 -8.19 6.07
C ARG A 688 -0.47 -7.24 6.54
N ALA A 689 -0.98 -6.37 5.68
CA ALA A 689 -2.11 -5.49 5.95
C ALA A 689 -3.39 -6.26 6.32
N ILE A 690 -3.56 -7.48 5.79
CA ILE A 690 -4.70 -8.34 6.13
C ILE A 690 -4.49 -8.99 7.50
N ALA A 691 -3.26 -9.34 7.85
CA ALA A 691 -2.92 -9.80 9.20
C ALA A 691 -3.13 -8.70 10.24
N LEU A 692 -2.74 -7.46 9.92
CA LEU A 692 -3.00 -6.27 10.75
C LEU A 692 -4.49 -6.00 10.91
N ALA A 693 -5.25 -6.06 9.81
CA ALA A 693 -6.70 -5.92 9.84
C ALA A 693 -7.35 -6.99 10.74
N GLU A 694 -6.85 -8.23 10.71
CA GLU A 694 -7.31 -9.29 11.60
C GLU A 694 -6.94 -9.04 13.07
N ALA A 695 -5.77 -8.46 13.36
CA ALA A 695 -5.39 -8.06 14.71
C ALA A 695 -6.32 -6.97 15.28
N GLY A 696 -6.68 -5.96 14.47
CA GLY A 696 -7.57 -4.86 14.87
C GLY A 696 -9.06 -5.17 14.80
N TRP A 697 -9.47 -6.27 14.16
CA TRP A 697 -10.87 -6.63 13.99
C TRP A 697 -11.27 -7.85 14.81
N SER A 698 -10.57 -8.98 14.66
CA SER A 698 -10.99 -10.26 15.22
C SER A 698 -10.64 -10.36 16.71
N PRO A 699 -11.52 -10.90 17.56
CA PRO A 699 -11.19 -11.24 18.95
C PRO A 699 -9.99 -12.20 19.01
N GLN A 700 -9.13 -12.04 20.01
CA GLN A 700 -7.87 -12.77 20.11
C GLN A 700 -8.08 -14.29 20.12
N GLU A 701 -9.12 -14.78 20.79
CA GLU A 701 -9.48 -16.20 20.89
C GLU A 701 -10.03 -16.80 19.59
N LYS A 702 -10.33 -15.98 18.58
CA LYS A 702 -10.78 -16.42 17.24
C LYS A 702 -9.62 -16.51 16.24
N ARG A 703 -8.44 -16.00 16.58
CA ARG A 703 -7.27 -15.98 15.70
C ARG A 703 -6.52 -17.30 15.75
N SER A 704 -6.17 -17.83 14.58
CA SER A 704 -5.33 -19.01 14.39
C SER A 704 -4.50 -18.84 13.12
N TRP A 705 -3.19 -19.01 13.24
CA TRP A 705 -2.26 -18.88 12.12
C TRP A 705 -2.58 -19.87 11.00
N GLU A 706 -2.89 -21.12 11.35
CA GLU A 706 -3.21 -22.18 10.40
C GLU A 706 -4.52 -21.89 9.66
N SER A 707 -5.51 -21.34 10.37
CA SER A 707 -6.77 -20.89 9.76
C SER A 707 -6.54 -19.69 8.85
N PHE A 708 -5.76 -18.71 9.30
CA PHE A 708 -5.40 -17.52 8.54
C PHE A 708 -4.71 -17.87 7.22
N LEU A 709 -3.68 -18.74 7.24
CA LEU A 709 -3.01 -19.19 6.02
C LEU A 709 -3.94 -19.87 5.02
N LYS A 710 -4.91 -20.66 5.49
CA LYS A 710 -5.92 -21.26 4.59
C LYS A 710 -6.76 -20.20 3.90
N ARG A 711 -7.08 -19.11 4.60
CA ARG A 711 -7.85 -17.97 4.08
C ARG A 711 -7.04 -17.03 3.20
N MET A 712 -5.72 -17.01 3.32
CA MET A 712 -4.85 -16.24 2.43
C MET A 712 -4.81 -16.80 1.00
N ARG A 713 -4.94 -18.12 0.80
CA ARG A 713 -4.86 -18.68 -0.57
C ARG A 713 -5.96 -18.15 -1.48
N PRO A 714 -7.23 -18.10 -1.06
CA PRO A 714 -8.28 -17.52 -1.88
C PRO A 714 -8.10 -16.01 -2.13
N VAL A 715 -7.54 -15.29 -1.16
CA VAL A 715 -7.21 -13.87 -1.31
C VAL A 715 -6.11 -13.66 -2.35
N ALA A 716 -4.98 -14.38 -2.22
CA ALA A 716 -3.87 -14.32 -3.17
C ALA A 716 -4.32 -14.62 -4.61
N LYS A 717 -5.19 -15.62 -4.79
CA LYS A 717 -5.79 -15.93 -6.10
C LYS A 717 -6.63 -14.80 -6.66
N ASP A 718 -7.44 -14.16 -5.83
CA ASP A 718 -8.27 -13.02 -6.24
C ASP A 718 -7.42 -11.77 -6.54
N MET A 719 -6.34 -11.51 -5.79
CA MET A 719 -5.41 -10.42 -6.06
C MET A 719 -4.68 -10.63 -7.40
N MET A 720 -4.15 -11.84 -7.66
CA MET A 720 -3.58 -12.16 -8.98
C MET A 720 -4.61 -11.99 -10.11
N ARG A 721 -5.85 -12.47 -9.88
CA ARG A 721 -6.95 -12.33 -10.85
C ARG A 721 -7.29 -10.87 -11.14
N ARG A 722 -7.22 -9.98 -10.15
CA ARG A 722 -7.48 -8.54 -10.31
C ARG A 722 -6.27 -7.75 -10.80
N GLY A 723 -5.12 -8.39 -10.98
CA GLY A 723 -3.90 -7.70 -11.39
C GLY A 723 -3.29 -6.84 -10.29
N ILE A 724 -3.51 -7.18 -9.01
CA ILE A 724 -2.92 -6.48 -7.87
C ILE A 724 -1.62 -7.19 -7.46
N SER A 725 -0.55 -6.39 -7.28
CA SER A 725 0.72 -6.85 -6.75
C SER A 725 0.62 -7.16 -5.26
N PHE A 726 1.29 -8.22 -4.80
CA PHE A 726 1.38 -8.61 -3.39
C PHE A 726 2.58 -9.53 -3.20
N SER A 727 3.10 -9.62 -1.98
CA SER A 727 4.15 -10.59 -1.65
C SER A 727 3.58 -12.00 -1.50
N MET A 728 4.19 -12.95 -2.21
CA MET A 728 3.84 -14.38 -2.10
C MET A 728 4.64 -15.12 -1.01
N GLU A 729 5.25 -14.39 -0.07
CA GLU A 729 6.00 -14.96 1.07
C GLU A 729 5.03 -15.25 2.24
N TYR A 730 4.31 -16.37 2.19
CA TYR A 730 3.36 -16.77 3.25
C TYR A 730 3.31 -18.27 3.53
#